data_AF-A0A8D8I382-F1
#
_entry.id   AF-A0A8D8I382-F1
#
_cell.length_a   1.000
_cell.length_b   1.000
_cell.length_c   1.000
_cell.angle_alpha   90.00
_cell.angle_beta   90.00
_cell.angle_gamma   90.00
#
_symmetry.space_group_name_H-M   'P 1'
#
loop_
_entity.id
_entity.type
_entity.pdbx_description
1 polymer ?
#
loop_
_entity_poly.entity_id
_entity_poly.type
_entity_poly.pdbx_seq_one_letter_code
_entity_poly.pdbx_strand_id
1 'polypeptide(L)'
;MWVMNARRHALGAFLVSLVLCQSVFAAASCKTGCPSPNKSSKYKYEAGKVYTYDLDSFVQVQLTAEEVDAQQTTLKIDGKVEIYAAENCQYTLKVLSLTTFAPDGKKANFGNDITKPVQFTLSNDELLPEICTESDDSEFSLNVKRGIISLLQSAEGKSFETDVFGICYTSFSNFVTGGATVVNKVRDLAGCGYREFLSNSMVSSIINSKAGIKSTPLLTSNYNNQQTIKDGILESAKLSEEYKYVPFAKLNSGAQAKVTTKLTYTGVKGGAPVALKAATPRSIIFENPKSDSQSNLETIKQELKTVVDSYNNNNVGKLTAGYFTELIQLMRYSKKEDLLSLYQQVKAGTAHKNQSLARKVYFDALFRVGTGAAVEALANLYKNKEITNAQEQRLLFVSLNLVTSMSKPALKAAKLLLEGNPPREAYLSVGSLVQKYCQKYGCESADVKEISDKFIAKIGKCQPANRRDEDIVVAVLKGIKNSNTLVAPLLDKVVQCASDKASSRVRVAAFQAYPAASCNKKIVNSALAFLKNTNEDSEIRIQAYLSLVECPSAAVANELKALLDNEKVYQVGSFIATHLASLRASADPTRDAARQHFANIRTTNKFPFDFRRYSFNREFSYAVESLGLGASTDASVIYSQKGFLPKSVALNFTTEVFGHSFNVFEIESRQDNLDRVVEHYFGPKGFFTGLDLQSAFNAIVEQYGKLSQKAQGRFRRGIKEDVKAFAKTVNMNNDALQDFNLDVSVKFFGSELFFLSSGENVPSTPEEFLDSFLECFDKFLEGAKKYERVFEQHSLFLDSDLVYPTAAGLPLRLSYEGTGVARLETSLEVDIKEIVKDYKNAKFNVKLVPSGSYELTGTLSVDAFTVSTGLQLSGTVHSSTGSSVNFALLDGGKAYDLTIDSLFKKQELISFNSKLVFVTRERGNQLISLPLKLNQQVKEFKECFDNLYHLVGVTVCASAGQKQIPGKALVPLDGEYQAELYLEVDPKYHFTGKYDDTDKQHQSVLLTFDTPGSDSKRTTSLKLESFFKGDAYIKATVLSPLRNADFTFGLNNNDKEAALYALAHNGPDEYLAKIGFEKAGSAE
;
A
#
# COMPACT_ATOMS: atom_id res chain seq x y z
N MET A 1 -12.73 -2.72 -48.68
CA MET A 1 -11.30 -2.40 -48.44
C MET A 1 -10.94 -2.38 -46.94
N TRP A 2 -11.73 -1.74 -46.07
CA TRP A 2 -11.52 -1.73 -44.61
C TRP A 2 -11.55 -3.11 -43.91
N VAL A 3 -12.42 -4.03 -44.36
CA VAL A 3 -12.56 -5.38 -43.77
C VAL A 3 -11.37 -6.30 -44.08
N MET A 4 -10.64 -6.07 -45.19
CA MET A 4 -9.46 -6.86 -45.56
C MET A 4 -8.20 -6.45 -44.77
N ASN A 5 -8.06 -5.17 -44.40
CA ASN A 5 -6.97 -4.72 -43.53
C ASN A 5 -7.14 -5.22 -42.09
N ALA A 6 -8.37 -5.19 -41.55
CA ALA A 6 -8.65 -5.70 -40.20
C ALA A 6 -8.34 -7.21 -40.07
N ARG A 7 -8.65 -8.01 -41.10
CA ARG A 7 -8.30 -9.45 -41.12
C ARG A 7 -6.79 -9.70 -41.20
N ARG A 8 -6.02 -8.87 -41.92
CA ARG A 8 -4.55 -8.98 -41.98
C ARG A 8 -3.89 -8.62 -40.64
N HIS A 9 -4.39 -7.60 -39.94
CA HIS A 9 -3.91 -7.25 -38.61
C HIS A 9 -4.28 -8.30 -37.55
N ALA A 10 -5.48 -8.88 -37.63
CA ALA A 10 -5.90 -9.96 -36.74
C ALA A 10 -5.10 -11.27 -36.97
N LEU A 11 -4.80 -11.62 -38.23
CA LEU A 11 -3.97 -12.78 -38.55
C LEU A 11 -2.50 -12.58 -38.10
N GLY A 12 -1.98 -11.36 -38.24
CA GLY A 12 -0.65 -10.99 -37.75
C GLY A 12 -0.56 -11.05 -36.22
N ALA A 13 -1.56 -10.51 -35.51
CA ALA A 13 -1.64 -10.58 -34.05
C ALA A 13 -1.80 -12.02 -33.54
N PHE A 14 -2.59 -12.86 -34.24
CA PHE A 14 -2.78 -14.26 -33.92
C PHE A 14 -1.51 -15.11 -34.15
N LEU A 15 -0.75 -14.83 -35.22
CA LEU A 15 0.54 -15.49 -35.48
C LEU A 15 1.61 -15.05 -34.48
N VAL A 16 1.65 -13.77 -34.09
CA VAL A 16 2.55 -13.29 -33.02
C VAL A 16 2.19 -13.91 -31.67
N SER A 17 0.90 -14.06 -31.36
CA SER A 17 0.44 -14.74 -30.15
C SER A 17 0.77 -16.23 -30.15
N LEU A 18 0.68 -16.93 -31.30
CA LEU A 18 1.09 -18.33 -31.42
C LEU A 18 2.60 -18.53 -31.28
N VAL A 19 3.41 -17.61 -31.80
CA VAL A 19 4.88 -17.62 -31.65
C VAL A 19 5.30 -17.34 -30.20
N LEU A 20 4.56 -16.49 -29.49
CA LEU A 20 4.78 -16.23 -28.05
C LEU A 20 4.28 -17.36 -27.14
N CYS A 21 3.31 -18.17 -27.58
CA CYS A 21 2.77 -19.28 -26.78
C CYS A 21 3.59 -20.57 -26.93
N GLN A 22 4.24 -20.80 -28.08
CA GLN A 22 5.11 -21.98 -28.27
C GLN A 22 6.49 -21.86 -27.59
N SER A 23 6.91 -20.67 -27.19
CA SER A 23 8.21 -20.48 -26.52
C SER A 23 8.21 -20.76 -25.02
N VAL A 24 7.05 -21.05 -24.41
CA VAL A 24 6.95 -21.14 -22.94
C VAL A 24 6.97 -22.58 -22.40
N PHE A 25 6.79 -23.64 -23.22
CA PHE A 25 6.69 -25.02 -22.69
C PHE A 25 7.35 -26.13 -23.54
N ALA A 26 8.51 -25.85 -24.12
CA ALA A 26 9.42 -26.90 -24.57
C ALA A 26 10.83 -26.54 -24.08
N ALA A 27 11.65 -27.54 -23.73
CA ALA A 27 13.07 -27.35 -23.46
C ALA A 27 13.73 -26.79 -24.74
N ALA A 28 13.70 -25.47 -24.92
CA ALA A 28 14.04 -24.83 -26.17
C ALA A 28 15.57 -24.74 -26.30
N SER A 29 16.12 -25.52 -27.22
CA SER A 29 17.49 -25.36 -27.69
C SER A 29 17.63 -24.02 -28.42
N CYS A 30 18.76 -23.35 -28.25
CA CYS A 30 19.16 -22.19 -29.03
C CYS A 30 18.99 -22.41 -30.54
N LYS A 31 18.29 -21.50 -31.23
CA LYS A 31 18.15 -21.58 -32.68
C LYS A 31 19.48 -21.32 -33.37
N THR A 32 19.78 -22.14 -34.37
CA THR A 32 20.98 -21.99 -35.20
C THR A 32 20.62 -21.77 -36.68
N GLY A 33 21.45 -20.97 -37.36
CA GLY A 33 21.32 -20.68 -38.79
C GLY A 33 20.52 -19.43 -39.15
N CYS A 34 20.67 -18.96 -40.40
CA CYS A 34 19.87 -17.84 -40.91
C CYS A 34 18.42 -18.30 -41.15
N PRO A 35 17.40 -17.56 -40.68
CA PRO A 35 16.00 -17.87 -40.98
C PRO A 35 15.65 -17.68 -42.46
N SER A 36 16.45 -16.89 -43.18
CA SER A 36 16.36 -16.69 -44.62
C SER A 36 17.76 -16.45 -45.22
N PRO A 37 17.99 -16.75 -46.51
CA PRO A 37 19.27 -16.45 -47.15
C PRO A 37 19.64 -14.98 -46.98
N ASN A 38 20.84 -14.70 -46.49
CA ASN A 38 21.32 -13.33 -46.29
C ASN A 38 21.57 -12.67 -47.64
N LYS A 39 20.83 -11.61 -47.94
CA LYS A 39 20.93 -10.82 -49.18
C LYS A 39 21.44 -9.41 -48.92
N SER A 40 21.88 -9.10 -47.70
CA SER A 40 22.42 -7.78 -47.37
C SER A 40 23.61 -7.43 -48.27
N SER A 41 23.55 -6.27 -48.90
CA SER A 41 24.68 -5.65 -49.60
C SER A 41 25.47 -4.69 -48.71
N LYS A 42 24.95 -4.38 -47.51
CA LYS A 42 25.45 -3.32 -46.63
C LYS A 42 26.42 -3.84 -45.58
N TYR A 43 26.10 -4.95 -44.91
CA TYR A 43 27.05 -5.62 -44.02
C TYR A 43 27.74 -6.80 -44.72
N LYS A 44 29.08 -6.81 -44.65
CA LYS A 44 29.97 -7.81 -45.25
C LYS A 44 31.00 -8.29 -44.22
N TYR A 45 30.54 -8.66 -43.04
CA TYR A 45 31.39 -9.28 -42.02
C TYR A 45 31.88 -10.66 -42.51
N GLU A 46 33.18 -10.90 -42.44
CA GLU A 46 33.83 -12.13 -42.88
C GLU A 46 33.83 -13.19 -41.77
N ALA A 47 33.41 -14.42 -42.08
CA ALA A 47 33.43 -15.52 -41.13
C ALA A 47 34.88 -15.83 -40.66
N GLY A 48 35.05 -16.09 -39.36
CA GLY A 48 36.36 -16.35 -38.74
C GLY A 48 37.18 -15.10 -38.43
N LYS A 49 36.59 -13.90 -38.61
CA LYS A 49 37.17 -12.62 -38.17
C LYS A 49 36.51 -12.12 -36.88
N VAL A 50 37.29 -11.36 -36.13
CA VAL A 50 36.89 -10.69 -34.89
C VAL A 50 37.06 -9.19 -35.08
N TYR A 51 35.97 -8.45 -34.94
CA TYR A 51 35.91 -7.01 -35.11
C TYR A 51 35.88 -6.35 -33.73
N THR A 52 36.83 -5.43 -33.50
CA THR A 52 36.99 -4.74 -32.22
C THR A 52 36.37 -3.35 -32.30
N TYR A 53 35.65 -2.97 -31.26
CA TYR A 53 34.98 -1.69 -31.14
C TYR A 53 35.22 -1.06 -29.78
N ASP A 54 35.38 0.26 -29.76
CA ASP A 54 35.33 1.08 -28.56
C ASP A 54 33.89 1.53 -28.32
N LEU A 55 33.45 1.45 -27.06
CA LEU A 55 32.13 1.84 -26.59
C LEU A 55 32.28 3.02 -25.62
N ASP A 56 31.65 4.14 -25.95
CA ASP A 56 31.56 5.31 -25.08
C ASP A 56 30.08 5.61 -24.82
N SER A 57 29.68 5.78 -23.57
CA SER A 57 28.33 6.25 -23.22
C SER A 57 28.41 7.39 -22.21
N PHE A 58 27.62 8.43 -22.43
CA PHE A 58 27.51 9.58 -21.56
C PHE A 58 26.06 9.81 -21.15
N VAL A 59 25.81 9.76 -19.84
CA VAL A 59 24.50 9.95 -19.22
C VAL A 59 24.53 11.27 -18.48
N GLN A 60 23.56 12.15 -18.76
CA GLN A 60 23.35 13.42 -18.09
C GLN A 60 21.95 13.43 -17.50
N VAL A 61 21.82 13.65 -16.19
CA VAL A 61 20.53 14.01 -15.58
C VAL A 61 20.64 15.47 -15.18
N GLN A 62 19.77 16.30 -15.74
CA GLN A 62 19.88 17.75 -15.62
C GLN A 62 18.54 18.40 -15.34
N LEU A 63 18.63 19.57 -14.71
CA LEU A 63 17.51 20.45 -14.50
C LEU A 63 17.71 21.67 -15.40
N THR A 64 16.80 21.87 -16.34
CA THR A 64 16.87 22.96 -17.33
C THR A 64 15.92 24.09 -16.96
N ALA A 65 16.37 25.34 -17.13
CA ALA A 65 15.60 26.56 -16.94
C ALA A 65 16.01 27.57 -18.03
N GLU A 66 15.06 28.35 -18.54
CA GLU A 66 15.29 29.26 -19.70
C GLU A 66 16.36 30.34 -19.43
N GLU A 67 16.71 30.62 -18.16
CA GLU A 67 17.58 31.73 -17.75
C GLU A 67 18.76 31.32 -16.84
N VAL A 68 19.03 30.01 -16.65
CA VAL A 68 20.09 29.52 -15.74
C VAL A 68 20.89 28.40 -16.41
N ASP A 69 22.22 28.40 -16.21
CA ASP A 69 23.08 27.28 -16.61
C ASP A 69 22.50 25.96 -16.10
N ALA A 70 22.32 25.00 -17.01
CA ALA A 70 21.79 23.69 -16.67
C ALA A 70 22.69 23.02 -15.63
N GLN A 71 22.17 22.84 -14.43
CA GLN A 71 22.85 22.03 -13.43
C GLN A 71 22.60 20.57 -13.75
N GLN A 72 23.65 19.76 -13.65
CA GLN A 72 23.63 18.38 -14.10
C GLN A 72 24.48 17.49 -13.19
N THR A 73 24.06 16.23 -13.09
CA THR A 73 24.91 15.12 -12.66
C THR A 73 25.19 14.24 -13.88
N THR A 74 26.40 13.71 -13.97
CA THR A 74 26.86 13.00 -15.16
C THR A 74 27.53 11.68 -14.82
N LEU A 75 27.32 10.69 -15.68
CA LEU A 75 27.92 9.37 -15.58
C LEU A 75 28.49 8.98 -16.94
N LYS A 76 29.73 8.51 -16.96
CA LYS A 76 30.41 8.06 -18.19
C LYS A 76 30.69 6.57 -18.14
N ILE A 77 30.52 5.88 -19.25
CA ILE A 77 30.90 4.48 -19.42
C ILE A 77 31.86 4.37 -20.59
N ASP A 78 33.02 3.77 -20.35
CA ASP A 78 34.01 3.49 -21.37
C ASP A 78 34.28 1.99 -21.42
N GLY A 79 34.32 1.41 -22.61
CA GLY A 79 34.56 -0.01 -22.78
C GLY A 79 35.11 -0.40 -24.14
N LYS A 80 35.48 -1.68 -24.23
CA LYS A 80 35.95 -2.31 -25.46
C LYS A 80 35.25 -3.64 -25.65
N VAL A 81 34.77 -3.89 -26.87
CA VAL A 81 33.97 -5.07 -27.21
C VAL A 81 34.51 -5.74 -28.48
N GLU A 82 34.30 -7.04 -28.58
CA GLU A 82 34.65 -7.87 -29.73
C GLU A 82 33.41 -8.55 -30.29
N ILE A 83 33.27 -8.51 -31.62
CA ILE A 83 32.22 -9.20 -32.35
C ILE A 83 32.88 -10.27 -33.22
N TYR A 84 32.56 -11.52 -32.93
CA TYR A 84 33.04 -12.68 -33.66
C TYR A 84 32.03 -13.01 -34.74
N ALA A 85 32.43 -12.93 -36.01
CA ALA A 85 31.58 -13.27 -37.14
C ALA A 85 31.72 -14.76 -37.47
N ALA A 86 30.59 -15.46 -37.52
CA ALA A 86 30.49 -16.87 -37.90
C ALA A 86 29.70 -17.02 -39.21
N GLU A 87 29.67 -18.25 -39.74
CA GLU A 87 28.81 -18.56 -40.88
C GLU A 87 27.32 -18.47 -40.51
N ASN A 88 26.46 -18.44 -41.53
CA ASN A 88 25.00 -18.48 -41.36
C ASN A 88 24.43 -17.36 -40.48
N CYS A 89 24.84 -16.10 -40.72
CA CYS A 89 24.29 -14.91 -40.05
C CYS A 89 24.51 -14.86 -38.52
N GLN A 90 25.37 -15.73 -37.98
CA GLN A 90 25.59 -15.82 -36.55
C GLN A 90 26.77 -14.97 -36.10
N TYR A 91 26.60 -14.34 -34.94
CA TYR A 91 27.59 -13.48 -34.32
C TYR A 91 27.66 -13.77 -32.83
N THR A 92 28.86 -13.63 -32.26
CA THR A 92 29.05 -13.67 -30.80
C THR A 92 29.61 -12.33 -30.33
N LEU A 93 28.93 -11.68 -29.40
CA LEU A 93 29.45 -10.51 -28.68
C LEU A 93 30.24 -10.97 -27.45
N LYS A 94 31.41 -10.37 -27.25
CA LYS A 94 32.17 -10.46 -26.00
C LYS A 94 32.61 -9.06 -25.56
N VAL A 95 32.26 -8.66 -24.34
CA VAL A 95 32.78 -7.42 -23.75
C VAL A 95 34.13 -7.73 -23.10
N LEU A 96 35.18 -7.00 -23.49
CA LEU A 96 36.53 -7.21 -22.93
C LEU A 96 36.71 -6.44 -21.63
N SER A 97 36.27 -5.19 -21.61
CA SER A 97 36.36 -4.31 -20.45
C SER A 97 35.26 -3.26 -20.51
N LEU A 98 34.70 -2.93 -19.36
CA LEU A 98 33.72 -1.86 -19.21
C LEU A 98 33.96 -1.18 -17.85
N THR A 99 34.07 0.14 -17.86
CA THR A 99 34.34 0.95 -16.68
C THR A 99 33.32 2.07 -16.60
N THR A 100 32.71 2.25 -15.43
CA THR A 100 31.87 3.41 -15.11
C THR A 100 32.70 4.47 -14.40
N PHE A 101 32.48 5.72 -14.75
CA PHE A 101 32.99 6.89 -14.04
C PHE A 101 31.81 7.61 -13.40
N ALA A 102 31.80 7.64 -12.08
CA ALA A 102 30.81 8.35 -11.28
C ALA A 102 30.96 9.89 -11.43
N PRO A 103 29.96 10.68 -10.99
CA PRO A 103 30.03 12.14 -11.07
C PRO A 103 31.25 12.77 -10.38
N ASP A 104 31.81 12.09 -9.37
CA ASP A 104 33.03 12.51 -8.64
C ASP A 104 34.34 12.05 -9.33
N GLY A 105 34.25 11.39 -10.49
CA GLY A 105 35.38 10.87 -11.25
C GLY A 105 35.91 9.52 -10.76
N LYS A 106 35.34 8.92 -9.71
CA LYS A 106 35.75 7.59 -9.26
C LYS A 106 35.40 6.54 -10.31
N LYS A 107 36.35 5.62 -10.52
CA LYS A 107 36.18 4.46 -11.39
C LYS A 107 35.48 3.34 -10.64
N ALA A 108 34.48 2.74 -11.27
CA ALA A 108 33.82 1.54 -10.80
C ALA A 108 33.73 0.51 -11.92
N ASN A 109 34.02 -0.75 -11.59
CA ASN A 109 34.03 -1.84 -12.55
C ASN A 109 32.65 -2.52 -12.60
N PHE A 110 32.29 -3.03 -13.77
CA PHE A 110 31.15 -3.93 -13.91
C PHE A 110 31.50 -5.31 -13.32
N GLY A 111 30.47 -6.07 -12.92
CA GLY A 111 30.66 -7.42 -12.39
C GLY A 111 31.27 -8.38 -13.42
N ASN A 112 31.86 -9.49 -12.94
CA ASN A 112 32.58 -10.45 -13.79
C ASN A 112 31.74 -11.02 -14.95
N ASP A 113 30.42 -11.10 -14.76
CA ASP A 113 29.46 -11.58 -15.75
C ASP A 113 29.48 -10.79 -17.06
N ILE A 114 29.89 -9.52 -17.04
CA ILE A 114 29.93 -8.66 -18.23
C ILE A 114 30.79 -9.27 -19.34
N THR A 115 31.78 -10.09 -18.99
CA THR A 115 32.70 -10.73 -19.95
C THR A 115 32.17 -12.01 -20.60
N LYS A 116 31.04 -12.55 -20.10
CA LYS A 116 30.41 -13.75 -20.66
C LYS A 116 29.92 -13.49 -22.10
N PRO A 117 30.09 -14.44 -23.03
CA PRO A 117 29.70 -14.25 -24.43
C PRO A 117 28.19 -14.35 -24.63
N VAL A 118 27.67 -13.61 -25.61
CA VAL A 118 26.26 -13.70 -26.06
C VAL A 118 26.21 -13.92 -27.56
N GLN A 119 25.46 -14.93 -27.98
CA GLN A 119 25.21 -15.22 -29.39
C GLN A 119 23.93 -14.52 -29.87
N PHE A 120 23.98 -13.96 -31.07
CA PHE A 120 22.86 -13.30 -31.73
C PHE A 120 22.91 -13.53 -33.24
N THR A 121 21.79 -13.26 -33.91
CA THR A 121 21.65 -13.47 -35.36
C THR A 121 21.26 -12.16 -36.05
N LEU A 122 22.03 -11.75 -37.06
CA LEU A 122 21.71 -10.63 -37.95
C LEU A 122 21.41 -11.16 -39.37
N SER A 123 20.14 -11.22 -39.76
CA SER A 123 19.72 -11.69 -41.08
C SER A 123 19.20 -10.51 -41.89
N ASN A 124 19.80 -10.21 -43.06
CA ASN A 124 19.48 -9.01 -43.85
C ASN A 124 19.59 -7.71 -43.02
N ASP A 125 20.64 -7.61 -42.20
CA ASP A 125 20.91 -6.52 -41.24
C ASP A 125 19.85 -6.34 -40.13
N GLU A 126 18.89 -7.26 -40.04
CA GLU A 126 17.87 -7.31 -39.00
C GLU A 126 18.28 -8.24 -37.87
N LEU A 127 18.15 -7.74 -36.64
CA LEU A 127 18.36 -8.50 -35.43
C LEU A 127 17.14 -9.37 -35.13
N LEU A 128 17.37 -10.67 -34.92
CA LEU A 128 16.30 -11.55 -34.47
C LEU A 128 15.98 -11.31 -32.98
N PRO A 129 14.71 -11.49 -32.55
CA PRO A 129 14.32 -11.26 -31.15
C PRO A 129 14.95 -12.21 -30.13
N GLU A 130 15.51 -13.33 -30.57
CA GLU A 130 16.13 -14.36 -29.71
C GLU A 130 17.65 -14.19 -29.69
N ILE A 131 18.21 -14.15 -28.47
CA ILE A 131 19.64 -14.24 -28.19
C ILE A 131 19.92 -15.51 -27.38
N CYS A 132 21.16 -15.98 -27.45
CA CYS A 132 21.62 -17.14 -26.69
C CYS A 132 22.66 -16.69 -25.68
N THR A 133 22.44 -17.09 -24.42
CA THR A 133 23.21 -16.63 -23.27
C THR A 133 23.64 -17.81 -22.40
N GLU A 134 24.64 -17.61 -21.54
CA GLU A 134 24.92 -18.56 -20.47
C GLU A 134 23.82 -18.48 -19.40
N SER A 135 23.44 -19.64 -18.82
CA SER A 135 22.29 -19.74 -17.90
C SER A 135 22.45 -18.98 -16.57
N ASP A 136 23.69 -18.62 -16.22
CA ASP A 136 24.08 -17.95 -14.98
C ASP A 136 24.57 -16.50 -15.23
N ASP A 137 24.38 -15.94 -16.41
CA ASP A 137 24.65 -14.52 -16.70
C ASP A 137 23.59 -13.63 -16.01
N SER A 138 24.02 -12.56 -15.33
CA SER A 138 23.12 -11.67 -14.60
C SER A 138 22.29 -10.80 -15.55
N GLU A 139 21.06 -10.46 -15.15
CA GLU A 139 20.16 -9.66 -15.98
C GLU A 139 20.77 -8.29 -16.32
N PHE A 140 21.47 -7.68 -15.37
CA PHE A 140 22.16 -6.40 -15.59
C PHE A 140 23.24 -6.51 -16.69
N SER A 141 24.10 -7.54 -16.59
CA SER A 141 25.14 -7.84 -17.58
C SER A 141 24.54 -8.07 -18.98
N LEU A 142 23.46 -8.86 -19.05
CA LEU A 142 22.75 -9.14 -20.28
C LEU A 142 22.14 -7.87 -20.91
N ASN A 143 21.56 -6.97 -20.11
CA ASN A 143 20.98 -5.73 -20.64
C ASN A 143 22.02 -4.83 -21.30
N VAL A 144 23.21 -4.70 -20.71
CA VAL A 144 24.31 -3.95 -21.34
C VAL A 144 24.68 -4.58 -22.69
N LYS A 145 24.79 -5.92 -22.75
CA LYS A 145 25.06 -6.66 -23.99
C LYS A 145 23.94 -6.48 -25.02
N ARG A 146 22.67 -6.52 -24.60
CA ARG A 146 21.49 -6.24 -25.45
C ARG A 146 21.58 -4.85 -26.06
N GLY A 147 21.96 -3.84 -25.27
CA GLY A 147 22.19 -2.47 -25.74
C GLY A 147 23.26 -2.39 -26.82
N ILE A 148 24.42 -3.03 -26.60
CA ILE A 148 25.52 -3.08 -27.56
C ILE A 148 25.11 -3.79 -28.85
N ILE A 149 24.44 -4.94 -28.76
CA ILE A 149 23.94 -5.69 -29.93
C ILE A 149 22.93 -4.86 -30.72
N SER A 150 22.07 -4.11 -30.05
CA SER A 150 21.05 -3.26 -30.67
C SER A 150 21.65 -2.13 -31.54
N LEU A 151 22.86 -1.66 -31.22
CA LEU A 151 23.57 -0.65 -32.03
C LEU A 151 24.01 -1.16 -33.41
N LEU A 152 24.10 -2.49 -33.58
CA LEU A 152 24.50 -3.14 -34.85
C LEU A 152 23.34 -3.31 -35.82
N GLN A 153 22.10 -3.24 -35.35
CA GLN A 153 20.94 -3.47 -36.20
C GLN A 153 20.80 -2.32 -37.20
N SER A 154 20.54 -2.63 -38.48
CA SER A 154 20.37 -1.63 -39.55
C SER A 154 19.41 -2.12 -40.63
N ALA A 155 18.29 -2.75 -40.27
CA ALA A 155 17.34 -3.27 -41.25
C ALA A 155 16.74 -2.15 -42.12
N GLU A 156 16.65 -2.35 -43.44
CA GLU A 156 16.03 -1.40 -44.37
C GLU A 156 14.62 -1.84 -44.77
N GLY A 157 13.73 -0.86 -45.03
CA GLY A 157 12.40 -1.12 -45.57
C GLY A 157 11.36 -1.68 -44.60
N LYS A 158 11.67 -1.74 -43.29
CA LYS A 158 10.69 -2.08 -42.23
C LYS A 158 10.25 -0.84 -41.47
N SER A 159 8.99 -0.83 -41.03
CA SER A 159 8.45 0.23 -40.16
C SER A 159 8.65 -0.07 -38.66
N PHE A 160 8.98 -1.31 -38.30
CA PHE A 160 9.15 -1.73 -36.90
C PHE A 160 10.46 -2.48 -36.71
N GLU A 161 11.15 -2.21 -35.61
CA GLU A 161 12.36 -2.89 -35.15
C GLU A 161 12.13 -3.47 -33.74
N THR A 162 12.70 -4.65 -33.47
CA THR A 162 12.72 -5.25 -32.13
C THR A 162 14.15 -5.25 -31.61
N ASP A 163 14.41 -4.55 -30.50
CA ASP A 163 15.73 -4.44 -29.90
C ASP A 163 15.63 -4.25 -28.37
N VAL A 164 16.70 -3.77 -27.71
CA VAL A 164 16.71 -3.52 -26.25
C VAL A 164 15.55 -2.63 -25.78
N PHE A 165 15.05 -1.72 -26.62
CA PHE A 165 13.93 -0.84 -26.30
C PHE A 165 12.55 -1.49 -26.43
N GLY A 166 12.48 -2.76 -26.85
CA GLY A 166 11.24 -3.46 -27.13
C GLY A 166 10.89 -3.39 -28.62
N ILE A 167 9.59 -3.26 -28.92
CA ILE A 167 9.07 -3.22 -30.30
C ILE A 167 8.70 -1.78 -30.65
N CYS A 168 9.54 -1.14 -31.46
CA CYS A 168 9.45 0.28 -31.76
C CYS A 168 9.12 0.54 -33.24
N TYR A 169 8.29 1.54 -33.51
CA TYR A 169 8.20 2.11 -34.85
C TYR A 169 9.46 2.93 -35.13
N THR A 170 10.10 2.72 -36.27
CA THR A 170 11.35 3.38 -36.63
C THR A 170 11.23 4.05 -37.98
N SER A 171 11.57 5.35 -38.03
CA SER A 171 11.70 6.10 -39.28
C SER A 171 13.15 6.08 -39.74
N PHE A 172 13.37 5.75 -41.02
CA PHE A 172 14.71 5.61 -41.59
C PHE A 172 14.95 6.66 -42.67
N SER A 173 16.16 7.19 -42.72
CA SER A 173 16.69 7.87 -43.89
C SER A 173 18.13 7.42 -44.13
N ASN A 174 18.49 7.17 -45.39
CA ASN A 174 19.85 6.79 -45.75
C ASN A 174 20.38 7.70 -46.86
N PHE A 175 21.69 7.95 -46.82
CA PHE A 175 22.39 8.69 -47.86
C PHE A 175 23.83 8.21 -47.96
N VAL A 176 24.45 8.38 -49.12
CA VAL A 176 25.85 7.99 -49.34
C VAL A 176 26.70 9.24 -49.36
N THR A 177 27.79 9.26 -48.60
CA THR A 177 28.73 10.38 -48.56
C THR A 177 30.14 9.86 -48.34
N GLY A 178 31.09 10.30 -49.16
CA GLY A 178 32.51 9.91 -49.03
C GLY A 178 32.78 8.41 -49.14
N GLY A 179 31.96 7.67 -49.90
CA GLY A 179 32.07 6.20 -50.01
C GLY A 179 31.50 5.41 -48.83
N ALA A 180 30.99 6.11 -47.80
CA ALA A 180 30.26 5.50 -46.68
C ALA A 180 28.75 5.66 -46.86
N THR A 181 27.99 4.66 -46.41
CA THR A 181 26.53 4.73 -46.29
C THR A 181 26.18 5.20 -44.89
N VAL A 182 25.49 6.32 -44.79
CA VAL A 182 24.99 6.86 -43.52
C VAL A 182 23.51 6.52 -43.39
N VAL A 183 23.14 5.90 -42.27
CA VAL A 183 21.75 5.52 -41.94
C VAL A 183 21.34 6.30 -40.70
N ASN A 184 20.31 7.13 -40.81
CA ASN A 184 19.69 7.78 -39.67
C ASN A 184 18.41 7.03 -39.29
N LYS A 185 18.19 6.89 -37.98
CA LYS A 185 16.97 6.33 -37.40
C LYS A 185 16.40 7.28 -36.37
N VAL A 186 15.09 7.49 -36.43
CA VAL A 186 14.36 8.32 -35.47
C VAL A 186 13.20 7.50 -34.89
N ARG A 187 13.02 7.55 -33.57
CA ARG A 187 11.91 6.89 -32.87
C ARG A 187 11.34 7.81 -31.79
N ASP A 188 10.03 7.75 -31.63
CA ASP A 188 9.36 8.14 -30.40
C ASP A 188 9.32 6.91 -29.49
N LEU A 189 10.08 6.94 -28.40
CA LEU A 189 10.22 5.80 -27.52
C LEU A 189 8.99 5.60 -26.63
N ALA A 190 8.07 6.57 -26.53
CA ALA A 190 6.78 6.36 -25.86
C ALA A 190 5.84 5.45 -26.67
N GLY A 191 6.09 5.31 -27.97
CA GLY A 191 5.36 4.41 -28.87
C GLY A 191 5.87 2.97 -28.90
N CYS A 192 6.91 2.63 -28.14
CA CYS A 192 7.51 1.29 -28.11
C CYS A 192 6.74 0.35 -27.17
N GLY A 193 6.39 -0.85 -27.64
CA GLY A 193 5.79 -1.89 -26.79
C GLY A 193 6.86 -2.68 -26.02
N TYR A 194 6.51 -3.17 -24.82
CA TYR A 194 7.41 -3.95 -23.94
C TYR A 194 8.65 -3.19 -23.44
N ARG A 195 8.59 -1.86 -23.39
CA ARG A 195 9.70 -0.99 -22.98
C ARG A 195 9.70 -0.68 -21.48
N GLU A 196 8.52 -0.57 -20.87
CA GLU A 196 8.34 -0.12 -19.50
C GLU A 196 8.09 -1.30 -18.55
N PHE A 197 8.73 -1.26 -17.39
CA PHE A 197 8.56 -2.24 -16.34
C PHE A 197 8.16 -1.56 -15.03
N LEU A 198 7.09 -2.04 -14.41
CA LEU A 198 6.71 -1.66 -13.05
C LEU A 198 7.40 -2.61 -12.05
N SER A 199 8.17 -2.09 -11.10
CA SER A 199 8.95 -2.92 -10.17
C SER A 199 8.11 -3.69 -9.15
N ASN A 200 6.88 -3.24 -8.87
CA ASN A 200 6.07 -3.81 -7.80
C ASN A 200 5.22 -5.01 -8.29
N SER A 201 5.72 -6.23 -8.04
CA SER A 201 5.09 -7.50 -8.49
C SER A 201 3.72 -7.82 -7.88
N MET A 202 3.29 -7.11 -6.83
CA MET A 202 1.92 -7.22 -6.32
C MET A 202 0.91 -6.82 -7.39
N VAL A 203 1.32 -5.89 -8.23
CA VAL A 203 0.47 -5.24 -9.20
C VAL A 203 0.44 -6.09 -10.48
N SER A 204 -0.41 -7.12 -10.51
CA SER A 204 -0.69 -7.86 -11.75
C SER A 204 -1.41 -6.93 -12.71
N SER A 205 -0.65 -6.27 -13.59
CA SER A 205 -1.21 -5.30 -14.51
C SER A 205 -1.66 -5.96 -15.80
N ILE A 206 -2.90 -5.77 -16.20
CA ILE A 206 -3.32 -6.05 -17.58
C ILE A 206 -3.14 -4.75 -18.37
N ILE A 207 -2.38 -4.84 -19.47
CA ILE A 207 -2.18 -3.71 -20.38
C ILE A 207 -3.43 -3.56 -21.25
N ASN A 208 -4.10 -2.43 -21.13
CA ASN A 208 -5.23 -2.06 -21.96
C ASN A 208 -4.75 -1.64 -23.35
N SER A 209 -4.66 -2.59 -24.27
CA SER A 209 -4.24 -2.34 -25.66
C SER A 209 -5.11 -1.33 -26.42
N LYS A 210 -6.35 -1.07 -25.99
CA LYS A 210 -7.26 -0.10 -26.64
C LYS A 210 -6.94 1.35 -26.30
N ALA A 211 -6.36 1.60 -25.13
CA ALA A 211 -5.95 2.95 -24.72
C ALA A 211 -4.87 3.53 -25.66
N GLY A 212 -4.18 2.68 -26.44
CA GLY A 212 -3.07 3.10 -27.29
C GLY A 212 -1.82 3.55 -26.53
N ILE A 213 -1.88 3.52 -25.19
CA ILE A 213 -0.78 3.84 -24.28
C ILE A 213 0.09 2.59 -24.15
N LYS A 214 1.34 2.69 -24.62
CA LYS A 214 2.34 1.61 -24.55
C LYS A 214 3.40 1.81 -23.46
N SER A 215 3.44 3.02 -22.90
CA SER A 215 4.25 3.43 -21.75
C SER A 215 3.54 4.56 -21.03
N THR A 216 3.74 4.65 -19.72
CA THR A 216 3.19 5.69 -18.86
C THR A 216 3.56 7.10 -19.37
N PRO A 217 2.60 8.02 -19.58
CA PRO A 217 2.83 9.35 -20.15
C PRO A 217 3.45 10.34 -19.14
N LEU A 218 4.37 9.87 -18.30
CA LEU A 218 5.16 10.69 -17.37
C LEU A 218 6.50 11.11 -17.97
N LEU A 219 6.97 10.44 -19.03
CA LEU A 219 8.23 10.73 -19.72
C LEU A 219 8.03 10.88 -21.23
N THR A 220 8.21 12.07 -21.80
CA THR A 220 8.40 12.19 -23.25
C THR A 220 9.79 11.70 -23.60
N SER A 221 9.89 10.85 -24.62
CA SER A 221 11.12 10.09 -24.89
C SER A 221 11.45 10.07 -26.38
N ASN A 222 12.57 10.69 -26.78
CA ASN A 222 13.02 10.73 -28.18
C ASN A 222 14.30 9.92 -28.37
N TYR A 223 14.43 9.30 -29.55
CA TYR A 223 15.60 8.53 -29.97
C TYR A 223 16.06 9.01 -31.34
N ASN A 224 17.35 9.27 -31.47
CA ASN A 224 18.01 9.61 -32.73
C ASN A 224 19.31 8.82 -32.84
N ASN A 225 19.46 8.03 -33.92
CA ASN A 225 20.66 7.25 -34.19
C ASN A 225 21.20 7.59 -35.57
N GLN A 226 22.52 7.75 -35.68
CA GLN A 226 23.26 7.85 -36.93
C GLN A 226 24.31 6.75 -36.98
N GLN A 227 24.21 5.88 -37.98
CA GLN A 227 25.18 4.82 -38.28
C GLN A 227 25.95 5.17 -39.54
N THR A 228 27.27 5.02 -39.51
CA THR A 228 28.14 5.16 -40.68
C THR A 228 28.74 3.81 -41.01
N ILE A 229 28.50 3.34 -42.23
CA ILE A 229 28.90 2.02 -42.69
C ILE A 229 29.82 2.19 -43.89
N LYS A 230 31.04 1.67 -43.78
CA LYS A 230 32.11 1.83 -44.76
C LYS A 230 32.74 0.48 -45.02
N ASP A 231 33.02 0.17 -46.29
CA ASP A 231 33.62 -1.11 -46.72
C ASP A 231 32.87 -2.36 -46.22
N GLY A 232 31.55 -2.24 -46.03
CA GLY A 232 30.72 -3.34 -45.54
C GLY A 232 30.76 -3.56 -44.02
N ILE A 233 31.39 -2.67 -43.25
CA ILE A 233 31.52 -2.78 -41.79
C ILE A 233 30.89 -1.54 -41.15
N LEU A 234 30.22 -1.70 -40.01
CA LEU A 234 29.81 -0.56 -39.20
C LEU A 234 31.07 0.16 -38.69
N GLU A 235 31.34 1.36 -39.18
CA GLU A 235 32.49 2.19 -38.77
C GLU A 235 32.17 2.95 -37.49
N SER A 236 30.96 3.52 -37.39
CA SER A 236 30.46 4.08 -36.14
C SER A 236 28.94 4.06 -36.04
N ALA A 237 28.43 3.97 -34.82
CA ALA A 237 27.03 4.23 -34.49
C ALA A 237 26.98 5.26 -33.36
N LYS A 238 26.24 6.35 -33.55
CA LYS A 238 26.04 7.41 -32.56
C LYS A 238 24.55 7.55 -32.28
N LEU A 239 24.15 7.27 -31.05
CA LEU A 239 22.77 7.25 -30.60
C LEU A 239 22.60 8.28 -29.48
N SER A 240 21.58 9.14 -29.60
CA SER A 240 21.16 10.09 -28.58
C SER A 240 19.71 9.83 -28.17
N GLU A 241 19.49 9.77 -26.86
CA GLU A 241 18.20 9.59 -26.20
C GLU A 241 17.92 10.83 -25.34
N GLU A 242 16.68 11.30 -25.35
CA GLU A 242 16.26 12.43 -24.51
C GLU A 242 14.94 12.07 -23.82
N TYR A 243 14.94 12.16 -22.50
CA TYR A 243 13.84 11.83 -21.60
C TYR A 243 13.45 13.07 -20.81
N LYS A 244 12.23 13.58 -20.97
CA LYS A 244 11.74 14.75 -20.21
C LYS A 244 10.57 14.34 -19.34
N TYR A 245 10.63 14.70 -18.07
CA TYR A 245 9.56 14.42 -17.13
C TYR A 245 8.41 15.40 -17.31
N VAL A 246 7.24 14.87 -17.69
CA VAL A 246 6.07 15.63 -18.13
C VAL A 246 5.53 16.57 -17.04
N PRO A 247 5.43 16.18 -15.75
CA PRO A 247 5.01 17.12 -14.71
C PRO A 247 5.95 18.34 -14.53
N PHE A 248 7.22 18.24 -14.96
CA PHE A 248 8.14 19.37 -15.03
C PHE A 248 8.05 20.11 -16.39
N ALA A 249 7.44 19.54 -17.42
CA ALA A 249 7.51 20.01 -18.80
C ALA A 249 6.47 21.11 -19.10
N LYS A 250 6.85 22.37 -18.86
CA LYS A 250 6.31 23.52 -19.61
C LYS A 250 7.45 24.18 -20.38
N LEU A 251 7.18 24.52 -21.65
CA LEU A 251 8.06 25.14 -22.66
C LEU A 251 9.52 25.32 -22.17
N ASN A 252 10.38 24.37 -22.54
CA ASN A 252 11.86 24.43 -22.43
C ASN A 252 12.48 24.41 -21.02
N SER A 253 11.71 24.16 -19.96
CA SER A 253 12.23 23.99 -18.60
C SER A 253 11.76 22.66 -17.99
N GLY A 254 12.60 22.04 -17.14
CA GLY A 254 12.24 20.83 -16.41
C GLY A 254 13.38 19.82 -16.19
N ALA A 255 13.07 18.76 -15.44
CA ALA A 255 13.94 17.63 -15.21
C ALA A 255 14.01 16.74 -16.46
N GLN A 256 15.23 16.51 -16.95
CA GLN A 256 15.46 15.66 -18.11
C GLN A 256 16.70 14.78 -17.94
N ALA A 257 16.67 13.60 -18.57
CA ALA A 257 17.81 12.73 -18.73
C ALA A 257 18.19 12.64 -20.21
N LYS A 258 19.47 12.77 -20.51
CA LYS A 258 20.03 12.61 -21.87
C LYS A 258 21.08 11.52 -21.85
N VAL A 259 20.98 10.57 -22.76
CA VAL A 259 21.95 9.49 -22.92
C VAL A 259 22.53 9.55 -24.31
N THR A 260 23.85 9.55 -24.43
CA THR A 260 24.55 9.51 -25.73
C THR A 260 25.49 8.33 -25.74
N THR A 261 25.23 7.34 -26.60
CA THR A 261 26.06 6.15 -26.75
C THR A 261 26.71 6.13 -28.12
N LYS A 262 28.01 5.84 -28.17
CA LYS A 262 28.82 5.74 -29.37
C LYS A 262 29.55 4.41 -29.41
N LEU A 263 29.45 3.72 -30.55
CA LEU A 263 30.25 2.53 -30.87
C LEU A 263 31.17 2.89 -32.04
N THR A 264 32.48 2.68 -31.91
CA THR A 264 33.49 3.07 -32.91
C THR A 264 34.37 1.89 -33.27
N TYR A 265 34.50 1.56 -34.56
CA TYR A 265 35.36 0.48 -35.02
C TYR A 265 36.85 0.82 -34.86
N THR A 266 37.65 -0.12 -34.34
CA THR A 266 39.09 0.08 -34.09
C THR A 266 40.01 -0.92 -34.79
N GLY A 267 39.50 -2.08 -35.21
CA GLY A 267 40.31 -3.02 -35.98
C GLY A 267 39.72 -4.42 -36.10
N VAL A 268 40.36 -5.26 -36.92
CA VAL A 268 39.96 -6.64 -37.19
C VAL A 268 41.15 -7.58 -37.01
N LYS A 269 40.90 -8.78 -36.46
CA LYS A 269 41.87 -9.88 -36.34
C LYS A 269 41.22 -11.21 -36.69
N GLY A 270 42.01 -12.26 -36.90
CA GLY A 270 41.49 -13.63 -37.03
C GLY A 270 41.12 -14.23 -35.67
N GLY A 271 40.04 -15.00 -35.60
CA GLY A 271 39.64 -15.69 -34.37
C GLY A 271 38.32 -16.45 -34.51
N ALA A 272 38.24 -17.62 -33.87
CA ALA A 272 37.04 -18.44 -33.86
C ALA A 272 36.01 -17.90 -32.83
N PRO A 273 34.69 -18.05 -33.07
CA PRO A 273 33.66 -17.66 -32.12
C PRO A 273 33.82 -18.35 -30.76
N VAL A 274 33.59 -17.62 -29.68
CA VAL A 274 33.61 -18.17 -28.32
C VAL A 274 32.37 -19.05 -28.10
N ALA A 275 32.57 -20.28 -27.64
CA ALA A 275 31.50 -21.20 -27.30
C ALA A 275 30.82 -20.81 -25.98
N LEU A 276 29.48 -20.91 -25.93
CA LEU A 276 28.69 -20.68 -24.72
C LEU A 276 28.65 -21.92 -23.84
N LYS A 277 28.71 -21.71 -22.52
CA LYS A 277 28.44 -22.77 -21.54
C LYS A 277 26.94 -22.80 -21.22
N ALA A 278 26.32 -23.98 -21.31
CA ALA A 278 24.90 -24.18 -21.00
C ALA A 278 23.98 -23.13 -21.65
N ALA A 279 24.04 -23.07 -22.98
CA ALA A 279 23.33 -22.07 -23.78
C ALA A 279 21.82 -22.13 -23.54
N THR A 280 21.22 -21.01 -23.17
CA THR A 280 19.78 -20.85 -22.98
C THR A 280 19.25 -19.72 -23.85
N PRO A 281 18.10 -19.90 -24.54
CA PRO A 281 17.48 -18.83 -25.29
C PRO A 281 16.88 -17.77 -24.35
N ARG A 282 17.05 -16.51 -24.74
CA ARG A 282 16.55 -15.30 -24.07
C ARG A 282 16.08 -14.29 -25.12
N SER A 283 15.31 -13.30 -24.69
CA SER A 283 14.92 -12.18 -25.58
C SER A 283 16.03 -11.11 -25.66
N ILE A 284 16.10 -10.41 -26.79
CA ILE A 284 16.87 -9.18 -26.96
C ILE A 284 16.28 -7.99 -26.18
N ILE A 285 14.99 -8.06 -25.84
CA ILE A 285 14.29 -7.00 -25.11
C ILE A 285 14.87 -6.90 -23.69
N PHE A 286 14.96 -5.67 -23.18
CA PHE A 286 15.41 -5.39 -21.82
C PHE A 286 14.58 -6.14 -20.77
N GLU A 287 15.21 -6.49 -19.66
CA GLU A 287 14.55 -7.08 -18.49
C GLU A 287 14.91 -6.26 -17.25
N ASN A 288 13.97 -5.98 -16.36
CA ASN A 288 14.27 -5.21 -15.15
C ASN A 288 15.30 -5.94 -14.27
N PRO A 289 16.52 -5.40 -14.06
CA PRO A 289 17.58 -6.10 -13.34
C PRO A 289 17.28 -6.20 -11.85
N LYS A 290 17.69 -7.32 -11.24
CA LYS A 290 17.60 -7.50 -9.79
C LYS A 290 18.73 -6.76 -9.08
N SER A 291 18.43 -6.25 -7.90
CA SER A 291 19.46 -5.85 -6.94
C SER A 291 20.06 -7.10 -6.29
N ASP A 292 21.27 -7.50 -6.67
CA ASP A 292 22.01 -8.54 -5.92
C ASP A 292 22.36 -8.03 -4.51
N SER A 293 22.25 -8.94 -3.55
CA SER A 293 22.66 -8.71 -2.17
C SER A 293 24.18 -8.66 -2.04
N GLN A 294 24.67 -7.77 -1.19
CA GLN A 294 26.06 -7.65 -0.78
C GLN A 294 26.15 -7.46 0.74
N SER A 295 27.37 -7.50 1.27
CA SER A 295 27.57 -7.26 2.71
C SER A 295 27.67 -5.75 2.99
N ASN A 296 26.92 -5.26 3.96
CA ASN A 296 26.83 -3.85 4.37
C ASN A 296 26.41 -3.68 5.84
N LEU A 297 26.74 -4.65 6.71
CA LEU A 297 26.35 -4.69 8.13
C LEU A 297 26.62 -3.38 8.90
N GLU A 298 27.81 -2.80 8.80
CA GLU A 298 28.13 -1.58 9.54
C GLU A 298 27.31 -0.38 9.05
N THR A 299 27.04 -0.28 7.74
CA THR A 299 26.21 0.78 7.16
C THR A 299 24.77 0.69 7.65
N ILE A 300 24.15 -0.51 7.61
CA ILE A 300 22.77 -0.69 8.10
C ILE A 300 22.66 -0.47 9.61
N LYS A 301 23.69 -0.82 10.38
CA LYS A 301 23.76 -0.57 11.82
C LYS A 301 23.82 0.94 12.12
N GLN A 302 24.66 1.66 11.38
CA GLN A 302 24.77 3.10 11.52
C GLN A 302 23.44 3.78 11.18
N GLU A 303 22.77 3.38 10.10
CA GLU A 303 21.48 3.97 9.73
C GLU A 303 20.38 3.62 10.74
N LEU A 304 20.33 2.38 11.25
CA LEU A 304 19.42 2.03 12.35
C LEU A 304 19.63 2.94 13.56
N LYS A 305 20.89 3.22 13.92
CA LYS A 305 21.21 4.15 14.99
C LYS A 305 20.74 5.57 14.66
N THR A 306 20.95 6.06 13.44
CA THR A 306 20.45 7.38 12.99
C THR A 306 18.94 7.50 13.15
N VAL A 307 18.17 6.46 12.77
CA VAL A 307 16.70 6.45 12.93
C VAL A 307 16.34 6.58 14.40
N VAL A 308 16.96 5.78 15.28
CA VAL A 308 16.65 5.79 16.72
C VAL A 308 17.09 7.10 17.39
N ASP A 309 18.26 7.64 17.02
CA ASP A 309 18.79 8.92 17.54
C ASP A 309 17.98 10.13 17.04
N SER A 310 17.23 10.00 15.94
CA SER A 310 16.37 11.07 15.43
C SER A 310 15.14 11.35 16.30
N TYR A 311 14.85 10.50 17.29
CA TYR A 311 13.80 10.72 18.27
C TYR A 311 14.27 11.70 19.36
N ASN A 312 13.66 12.88 19.43
CA ASN A 312 13.99 13.92 20.41
C ASN A 312 13.03 13.86 21.60
N ASN A 313 13.54 13.64 22.81
CA ASN A 313 12.71 13.46 24.03
C ASN A 313 11.58 12.45 23.82
N ASN A 314 11.91 11.32 23.18
CA ASN A 314 10.96 10.28 22.80
C ASN A 314 9.92 10.68 21.72
N ASN A 315 9.91 11.90 21.18
CA ASN A 315 9.05 12.26 20.06
C ASN A 315 9.72 11.98 18.72
N VAL A 316 8.91 11.69 17.71
CA VAL A 316 9.38 11.56 16.32
C VAL A 316 10.01 12.88 15.88
N GLY A 317 11.18 12.83 15.25
CA GLY A 317 11.87 14.01 14.71
C GLY A 317 11.45 14.30 13.26
N LYS A 318 11.74 15.52 12.79
CA LYS A 318 11.34 15.98 11.44
C LYS A 318 11.77 15.04 10.31
N LEU A 319 13.00 14.52 10.37
CA LEU A 319 13.61 13.69 9.33
C LEU A 319 13.55 12.18 9.61
N THR A 320 12.86 11.74 10.67
CA THR A 320 12.81 10.33 11.06
C THR A 320 12.26 9.43 9.95
N ALA A 321 11.26 9.88 9.20
CA ALA A 321 10.73 9.14 8.05
C ALA A 321 11.78 8.94 6.94
N GLY A 322 12.62 9.94 6.68
CA GLY A 322 13.70 9.85 5.68
C GLY A 322 14.78 8.87 6.05
N TYR A 323 15.26 8.92 7.30
CA TYR A 323 16.22 7.95 7.82
C TYR A 323 15.65 6.53 7.79
N PHE A 324 14.35 6.37 8.12
CA PHE A 324 13.71 5.06 8.06
C PHE A 324 13.57 4.53 6.62
N THR A 325 13.31 5.41 5.66
CA THR A 325 13.31 5.08 4.23
C THR A 325 14.71 4.61 3.80
N GLU A 326 15.76 5.35 4.16
CA GLU A 326 17.14 4.97 3.84
C GLU A 326 17.52 3.62 4.46
N LEU A 327 17.11 3.34 5.70
CA LEU A 327 17.31 2.04 6.34
C LEU A 327 16.72 0.89 5.51
N ILE A 328 15.46 1.03 5.04
CA ILE A 328 14.81 0.03 4.19
C ILE A 328 15.60 -0.14 2.88
N GLN A 329 16.02 0.96 2.25
CA GLN A 329 16.79 0.92 1.00
C GLN A 329 18.14 0.20 1.17
N LEU A 330 18.86 0.46 2.26
CA LEU A 330 20.12 -0.23 2.55
C LEU A 330 19.90 -1.71 2.82
N MET A 331 18.84 -2.06 3.56
CA MET A 331 18.48 -3.45 3.84
C MET A 331 18.05 -4.25 2.60
N ARG A 332 17.55 -3.59 1.55
CA ARG A 332 17.26 -4.24 0.24
C ARG A 332 18.52 -4.79 -0.43
N TYR A 333 19.67 -4.18 -0.18
CA TYR A 333 20.96 -4.66 -0.69
C TYR A 333 21.66 -5.63 0.28
N SER A 334 21.16 -5.87 1.48
CA SER A 334 21.82 -6.70 2.48
C SER A 334 21.68 -8.20 2.19
N LYS A 335 22.73 -8.96 2.53
CA LYS A 335 22.65 -10.43 2.65
C LYS A 335 21.88 -10.83 3.90
N LYS A 336 21.37 -12.07 3.92
CA LYS A 336 20.67 -12.61 5.09
C LYS A 336 21.55 -12.65 6.34
N GLU A 337 22.84 -12.93 6.19
CA GLU A 337 23.78 -13.02 7.31
C GLU A 337 23.90 -11.67 8.03
N ASP A 338 23.94 -10.58 7.27
CA ASP A 338 24.03 -9.22 7.79
C ASP A 338 22.72 -8.83 8.49
N LEU A 339 21.58 -9.14 7.88
CA LEU A 339 20.27 -8.90 8.50
C LEU A 339 20.12 -9.63 9.84
N LEU A 340 20.53 -10.90 9.92
CA LEU A 340 20.50 -11.68 11.15
C LEU A 340 21.53 -11.19 12.17
N SER A 341 22.73 -10.81 11.72
CA SER A 341 23.78 -10.28 12.60
C SER A 341 23.38 -8.94 13.22
N LEU A 342 22.72 -8.05 12.44
CA LEU A 342 22.16 -6.81 12.95
C LEU A 342 21.11 -7.09 14.03
N TYR A 343 20.22 -8.08 13.82
CA TYR A 343 19.27 -8.48 14.85
C TYR A 343 19.95 -8.94 16.14
N GLN A 344 21.02 -9.75 16.04
CA GLN A 344 21.75 -10.18 17.24
C GLN A 344 22.36 -9.00 18.00
N GLN A 345 22.87 -7.98 17.30
CA GLN A 345 23.39 -6.76 17.93
C GLN A 345 22.27 -5.93 18.59
N VAL A 346 21.08 -5.87 17.97
CA VAL A 346 19.89 -5.24 18.55
C VAL A 346 19.43 -5.99 19.80
N LYS A 347 19.37 -7.32 19.74
CA LYS A 347 19.02 -8.19 20.87
C LYS A 347 20.03 -8.13 22.02
N ALA A 348 21.32 -7.95 21.71
CA ALA A 348 22.37 -7.78 22.71
C ALA A 348 22.46 -6.35 23.29
N GLY A 349 21.70 -5.38 22.77
CA GLY A 349 21.80 -3.97 23.16
C GLY A 349 23.08 -3.26 22.68
N THR A 350 23.85 -3.88 21.78
CA THR A 350 25.10 -3.32 21.25
C THR A 350 24.88 -2.43 20.03
N ALA A 351 23.71 -2.53 19.37
CA ALA A 351 23.32 -1.64 18.28
C ALA A 351 22.95 -0.23 18.77
N HIS A 352 22.19 -0.13 19.88
CA HIS A 352 21.78 1.14 20.47
C HIS A 352 21.35 0.98 21.94
N LYS A 353 21.47 2.06 22.74
CA LYS A 353 21.09 2.08 24.18
C LYS A 353 19.58 1.86 24.39
N ASN A 354 18.74 2.46 23.54
CA ASN A 354 17.29 2.24 23.54
C ASN A 354 16.95 0.96 22.77
N GLN A 355 17.10 -0.18 23.45
CA GLN A 355 16.94 -1.51 22.87
C GLN A 355 15.52 -1.77 22.33
N SER A 356 14.48 -1.30 23.05
CA SER A 356 13.08 -1.52 22.66
C SER A 356 12.75 -0.84 21.34
N LEU A 357 13.13 0.45 21.20
CA LEU A 357 12.92 1.20 19.97
C LEU A 357 13.75 0.64 18.82
N ALA A 358 15.02 0.29 19.06
CA ALA A 358 15.87 -0.31 18.03
C ALA A 358 15.31 -1.66 17.52
N ARG A 359 14.77 -2.51 18.40
CA ARG A 359 14.09 -3.76 18.02
C ARG A 359 12.87 -3.49 17.15
N LYS A 360 12.07 -2.49 17.52
CA LYS A 360 10.87 -2.13 16.78
C LYS A 360 11.19 -1.57 15.40
N VAL A 361 12.11 -0.61 15.31
CA VAL A 361 12.60 -0.04 14.03
C VAL A 361 13.17 -1.15 13.14
N TYR A 362 13.98 -2.06 13.69
CA TYR A 362 14.54 -3.19 12.93
C TYR A 362 13.45 -4.08 12.31
N PHE A 363 12.46 -4.52 13.10
CA PHE A 363 11.39 -5.38 12.57
C PHE A 363 10.49 -4.62 11.61
N ASP A 364 10.11 -3.39 11.93
CA ASP A 364 9.29 -2.57 11.04
C ASP A 364 9.98 -2.33 9.69
N ALA A 365 11.30 -2.11 9.68
CA ALA A 365 12.07 -2.01 8.45
C ALA A 365 12.12 -3.36 7.73
N LEU A 366 12.50 -4.45 8.42
CA LEU A 366 12.66 -5.78 7.82
C LEU A 366 11.38 -6.30 7.17
N PHE A 367 10.21 -6.03 7.76
CA PHE A 367 8.91 -6.37 7.18
C PHE A 367 8.66 -5.68 5.82
N ARG A 368 9.31 -4.54 5.56
CA ARG A 368 9.10 -3.69 4.36
C ARG A 368 10.21 -3.80 3.31
N VAL A 369 11.28 -4.57 3.60
CA VAL A 369 12.40 -4.76 2.67
C VAL A 369 11.97 -5.50 1.40
N GLY A 370 11.16 -6.56 1.54
CA GLY A 370 10.55 -7.24 0.40
C GLY A 370 11.51 -8.01 -0.52
N THR A 371 12.72 -8.37 -0.07
CA THR A 371 13.70 -9.14 -0.86
C THR A 371 13.78 -10.60 -0.44
N GLY A 372 14.32 -11.46 -1.31
CA GLY A 372 14.53 -12.89 -0.99
C GLY A 372 15.41 -13.10 0.26
N ALA A 373 16.44 -12.26 0.46
CA ALA A 373 17.29 -12.32 1.65
C ALA A 373 16.51 -11.96 2.93
N ALA A 374 15.60 -10.98 2.85
CA ALA A 374 14.71 -10.64 3.96
C ALA A 374 13.73 -11.78 4.28
N VAL A 375 13.18 -12.47 3.26
CA VAL A 375 12.35 -13.67 3.46
C VAL A 375 13.13 -14.77 4.21
N GLU A 376 14.38 -15.02 3.83
CA GLU A 376 15.24 -15.98 4.53
C GLU A 376 15.48 -15.56 5.99
N ALA A 377 15.78 -14.28 6.24
CA ALA A 377 16.01 -13.77 7.59
C ALA A 377 14.73 -13.90 8.46
N LEU A 378 13.59 -13.44 7.94
CA LEU A 378 12.29 -13.51 8.62
C LEU A 378 11.87 -14.95 8.94
N ALA A 379 12.05 -15.88 8.00
CA ALA A 379 11.76 -17.30 8.23
C ALA A 379 12.62 -17.91 9.35
N ASN A 380 13.91 -17.55 9.41
CA ASN A 380 14.81 -17.99 10.49
C ASN A 380 14.43 -17.37 11.84
N LEU A 381 14.12 -16.07 11.89
CA LEU A 381 13.70 -15.38 13.11
C LEU A 381 12.39 -15.96 13.65
N TYR A 382 11.43 -16.25 12.77
CA TYR A 382 10.17 -16.91 13.14
C TYR A 382 10.41 -18.32 13.69
N LYS A 383 11.18 -19.16 12.98
CA LYS A 383 11.51 -20.53 13.40
C LYS A 383 12.21 -20.56 14.75
N ASN A 384 13.13 -19.63 15.00
CA ASN A 384 13.89 -19.53 16.25
C ASN A 384 13.10 -18.86 17.39
N LYS A 385 11.81 -18.55 17.19
CA LYS A 385 10.93 -17.90 18.17
C LYS A 385 11.43 -16.53 18.64
N GLU A 386 12.07 -15.78 17.74
CA GLU A 386 12.53 -14.40 18.01
C GLU A 386 11.40 -13.37 17.82
N ILE A 387 10.35 -13.75 17.10
CA ILE A 387 9.10 -13.00 16.90
C ILE A 387 7.99 -13.70 17.70
N THR A 388 7.79 -13.31 18.96
CA THR A 388 6.84 -13.97 19.88
C THR A 388 5.52 -13.24 20.01
N ASN A 389 5.48 -11.93 19.76
CA ASN A 389 4.27 -11.13 19.86
C ASN A 389 3.30 -11.50 18.72
N ALA A 390 2.04 -11.84 19.05
CA ALA A 390 1.05 -12.27 18.07
C ALA A 390 0.74 -11.21 16.99
N GLN A 391 0.80 -9.92 17.33
CA GLN A 391 0.62 -8.84 16.35
C GLN A 391 1.82 -8.75 15.40
N GLU A 392 3.06 -8.89 15.91
CA GLU A 392 4.26 -8.92 15.07
C GLU A 392 4.29 -10.16 14.16
N GLN A 393 3.84 -11.31 14.65
CA GLN A 393 3.68 -12.50 13.81
C GLN A 393 2.66 -12.28 12.69
N ARG A 394 1.51 -11.65 12.97
CA ARG A 394 0.54 -11.28 11.94
C ARG A 394 1.15 -10.30 10.91
N LEU A 395 1.84 -9.26 11.39
CA LEU A 395 2.52 -8.30 10.52
C LEU A 395 3.57 -8.95 9.63
N LEU A 396 4.39 -9.87 10.16
CA LEU A 396 5.32 -10.69 9.39
C LEU A 396 4.61 -11.37 8.20
N PHE A 397 3.52 -12.07 8.43
CA PHE A 397 2.84 -12.81 7.35
C PHE A 397 2.16 -11.87 6.36
N VAL A 398 1.57 -10.77 6.82
CA VAL A 398 1.05 -9.73 5.93
C VAL A 398 2.18 -9.16 5.05
N SER A 399 3.36 -8.92 5.62
CA SER A 399 4.49 -8.32 4.92
C SER A 399 5.11 -9.22 3.85
N LEU A 400 5.04 -10.54 4.02
CA LEU A 400 5.49 -11.50 3.00
C LEU A 400 4.67 -11.42 1.70
N ASN A 401 3.41 -10.99 1.77
CA ASN A 401 2.62 -10.69 0.58
C ASN A 401 3.15 -9.47 -0.18
N LEU A 402 4.01 -8.64 0.42
CA LEU A 402 4.60 -7.45 -0.20
C LEU A 402 5.96 -7.68 -0.86
N VAL A 403 6.50 -8.90 -0.79
CA VAL A 403 7.83 -9.26 -1.37
C VAL A 403 7.88 -8.97 -2.87
N THR A 404 8.89 -8.26 -3.36
CA THR A 404 9.00 -7.92 -4.79
C THR A 404 9.95 -8.86 -5.54
N SER A 405 10.81 -9.59 -4.82
CA SER A 405 11.78 -10.51 -5.44
C SER A 405 11.96 -11.81 -4.67
N MET A 406 11.89 -12.94 -5.39
CA MET A 406 12.15 -14.28 -4.86
C MET A 406 13.47 -14.87 -5.37
N SER A 407 14.09 -15.69 -4.52
CA SER A 407 15.29 -16.50 -4.82
C SER A 407 15.02 -17.98 -4.53
N LYS A 408 15.84 -18.90 -5.07
CA LYS A 408 15.75 -20.33 -4.74
C LYS A 408 15.95 -20.59 -3.24
N PRO A 409 16.96 -19.98 -2.57
CA PRO A 409 17.09 -20.10 -1.12
C PRO A 409 15.88 -19.54 -0.33
N ALA A 410 15.29 -18.43 -0.77
CA ALA A 410 14.11 -17.85 -0.12
C ALA A 410 12.90 -18.78 -0.14
N LEU A 411 12.62 -19.43 -1.28
CA LEU A 411 11.53 -20.41 -1.34
C LEU A 411 11.81 -21.62 -0.43
N LYS A 412 13.06 -22.09 -0.38
CA LYS A 412 13.45 -23.15 0.55
C LYS A 412 13.24 -22.74 2.01
N ALA A 413 13.56 -21.50 2.37
CA ALA A 413 13.33 -20.96 3.72
C ALA A 413 11.84 -20.74 4.02
N ALA A 414 11.00 -20.42 3.03
CA ALA A 414 9.55 -20.28 3.21
C ALA A 414 8.89 -21.55 3.78
N LYS A 415 9.48 -22.74 3.56
CA LYS A 415 9.00 -23.99 4.16
C LYS A 415 9.02 -23.99 5.68
N LEU A 416 9.94 -23.23 6.29
CA LEU A 416 10.09 -23.10 7.74
C LEU A 416 8.87 -22.40 8.36
N LEU A 417 8.22 -21.53 7.60
CA LEU A 417 7.00 -20.82 8.01
C LEU A 417 5.78 -21.75 8.14
N LEU A 418 5.87 -22.97 7.57
CA LEU A 418 4.80 -23.97 7.63
C LEU A 418 5.06 -25.07 8.68
N GLU A 419 6.16 -25.01 9.43
CA GLU A 419 6.50 -26.02 10.43
C GLU A 419 5.64 -25.89 11.70
N GLY A 420 5.24 -27.02 12.29
CA GLY A 420 4.41 -27.06 13.50
C GLY A 420 2.95 -26.64 13.26
N ASN A 421 2.49 -25.67 14.06
CA ASN A 421 1.14 -25.11 14.02
C ASN A 421 1.23 -23.59 13.80
N PRO A 422 1.60 -23.15 12.59
CA PRO A 422 1.70 -21.74 12.29
C PRO A 422 0.32 -21.08 12.30
N PRO A 423 0.24 -19.74 12.43
CA PRO A 423 -1.03 -19.03 12.28
C PRO A 423 -1.55 -19.15 10.85
N ARG A 424 -2.85 -18.90 10.65
CA ARG A 424 -3.56 -19.13 9.38
C ARG A 424 -2.95 -18.32 8.23
N GLU A 425 -2.49 -17.11 8.52
CA GLU A 425 -1.86 -16.17 7.60
C GLU A 425 -0.56 -16.70 6.99
N ALA A 426 0.09 -17.68 7.65
CA ALA A 426 1.27 -18.36 7.11
C ALA A 426 0.96 -19.11 5.81
N TYR A 427 -0.21 -19.75 5.71
CA TYR A 427 -0.59 -20.48 4.50
C TYR A 427 -0.85 -19.52 3.33
N LEU A 428 -1.52 -18.40 3.60
CA LEU A 428 -1.82 -17.34 2.63
C LEU A 428 -0.54 -16.75 2.05
N SER A 429 0.36 -16.33 2.94
CA SER A 429 1.62 -15.68 2.58
C SER A 429 2.57 -16.61 1.84
N VAL A 430 2.73 -17.87 2.28
CA VAL A 430 3.56 -18.85 1.56
C VAL A 430 2.99 -19.13 0.18
N GLY A 431 1.66 -19.17 0.02
CA GLY A 431 1.01 -19.21 -1.29
C GLY A 431 1.48 -18.08 -2.20
N SER A 432 1.40 -16.84 -1.74
CA SER A 432 1.85 -15.66 -2.49
C SER A 432 3.35 -15.71 -2.83
N LEU A 433 4.21 -16.24 -1.94
CA LEU A 433 5.64 -16.43 -2.21
C LEU A 433 5.88 -17.48 -3.30
N VAL A 434 5.09 -18.56 -3.34
CA VAL A 434 5.15 -19.58 -4.40
C VAL A 434 4.80 -18.95 -5.74
N GLN A 435 3.75 -18.14 -5.83
CA GLN A 435 3.36 -17.45 -7.06
C GLN A 435 4.49 -16.58 -7.61
N LYS A 436 5.09 -15.75 -6.75
CA LYS A 436 6.22 -14.86 -7.12
C LYS A 436 7.46 -15.64 -7.55
N TYR A 437 7.71 -16.78 -6.93
CA TYR A 437 8.78 -17.68 -7.35
C TYR A 437 8.49 -18.29 -8.72
N CYS A 438 7.28 -18.83 -8.89
CA CYS A 438 6.79 -19.49 -10.10
C CYS A 438 6.83 -18.59 -11.34
N GLN A 439 6.41 -17.33 -11.20
CA GLN A 439 6.46 -16.33 -12.26
C GLN A 439 7.88 -16.15 -12.82
N LYS A 440 8.92 -16.36 -12.00
CA LYS A 440 10.31 -16.19 -12.42
C LYS A 440 11.02 -17.49 -12.81
N TYR A 441 10.93 -18.53 -11.98
CA TYR A 441 11.72 -19.75 -12.14
C TYR A 441 10.92 -20.94 -12.69
N GLY A 442 9.64 -20.73 -12.99
CA GLY A 442 8.69 -21.81 -13.25
C GLY A 442 8.30 -22.57 -11.97
N CYS A 443 7.34 -23.47 -12.10
CA CYS A 443 6.76 -24.20 -10.97
C CYS A 443 7.23 -25.65 -10.82
N GLU A 444 8.23 -26.08 -11.58
CA GLU A 444 8.68 -27.48 -11.62
C GLU A 444 9.69 -27.85 -10.51
N SER A 445 10.00 -26.94 -9.59
CA SER A 445 11.02 -27.15 -8.56
C SER A 445 10.58 -28.17 -7.48
N ALA A 446 11.55 -28.87 -6.91
CA ALA A 446 11.32 -29.77 -5.78
C ALA A 446 10.76 -29.03 -4.55
N ASP A 447 11.16 -27.77 -4.35
CA ASP A 447 10.69 -26.94 -3.23
C ASP A 447 9.19 -26.61 -3.36
N VAL A 448 8.68 -26.34 -4.57
CA VAL A 448 7.25 -26.11 -4.82
C VAL A 448 6.44 -27.38 -4.56
N LYS A 449 6.97 -28.55 -4.97
CA LYS A 449 6.33 -29.86 -4.70
C LYS A 449 6.22 -30.12 -3.19
N GLU A 450 7.29 -29.90 -2.44
CA GLU A 450 7.28 -30.11 -0.98
C GLU A 450 6.29 -29.17 -0.24
N ILE A 451 6.19 -27.90 -0.65
CA ILE A 451 5.18 -26.98 -0.11
C ILE A 451 3.77 -27.49 -0.43
N SER A 452 3.56 -27.99 -1.65
CA SER A 452 2.29 -28.59 -2.08
C SER A 452 1.95 -29.82 -1.24
N ASP A 453 2.92 -30.67 -0.93
CA ASP A 453 2.74 -31.85 -0.07
C ASP A 453 2.36 -31.45 1.36
N LYS A 454 2.96 -30.38 1.91
CA LYS A 454 2.56 -29.81 3.21
C LYS A 454 1.12 -29.30 3.20
N PHE A 455 0.69 -28.64 2.11
CA PHE A 455 -0.70 -28.21 1.96
C PHE A 455 -1.66 -29.40 1.88
N ILE A 456 -1.34 -30.44 1.10
CA ILE A 456 -2.12 -31.68 1.02
C ILE A 456 -2.26 -32.33 2.40
N ALA A 457 -1.16 -32.41 3.16
CA ALA A 457 -1.15 -33.00 4.49
C ALA A 457 -2.07 -32.25 5.47
N LYS A 458 -2.06 -30.90 5.44
CA LYS A 458 -2.92 -30.07 6.31
C LYS A 458 -4.39 -30.10 5.89
N ILE A 459 -4.70 -30.26 4.60
CA ILE A 459 -6.09 -30.45 4.12
C ILE A 459 -6.69 -31.79 4.58
N GLY A 460 -5.86 -32.83 4.75
CA GLY A 460 -6.30 -34.11 5.30
C GLY A 460 -7.35 -34.79 4.40
N LYS A 461 -8.54 -35.10 4.89
CA LYS A 461 -9.63 -35.73 4.10
C LYS A 461 -10.68 -34.73 3.58
N CYS A 462 -10.43 -33.42 3.69
CA CYS A 462 -11.43 -32.36 3.49
C CYS A 462 -12.62 -32.43 4.47
N GLN A 463 -12.49 -33.24 5.53
CA GLN A 463 -13.48 -33.47 6.58
C GLN A 463 -12.83 -33.12 7.93
N PRO A 464 -12.74 -31.83 8.28
CA PRO A 464 -12.13 -31.39 9.52
C PRO A 464 -12.95 -31.90 10.72
N ALA A 465 -12.27 -32.34 11.78
CA ALA A 465 -12.92 -32.91 12.96
C ALA A 465 -13.58 -31.85 13.86
N ASN A 466 -13.05 -30.62 13.83
CA ASN A 466 -13.52 -29.49 14.62
C ASN A 466 -13.34 -28.19 13.83
N ARG A 467 -13.89 -27.10 14.37
CA ARG A 467 -13.88 -25.76 13.76
C ARG A 467 -12.47 -25.20 13.52
N ARG A 468 -11.53 -25.48 14.42
CA ARG A 468 -10.14 -25.03 14.30
C ARG A 468 -9.43 -25.71 13.14
N ASP A 469 -9.65 -27.01 12.96
CA ASP A 469 -9.12 -27.75 11.81
C ASP A 469 -9.77 -27.25 10.51
N GLU A 470 -11.07 -26.92 10.53
CA GLU A 470 -11.76 -26.34 9.38
C GLU A 470 -11.18 -24.98 8.97
N ASP A 471 -10.90 -24.10 9.94
CA ASP A 471 -10.23 -22.81 9.71
C ASP A 471 -8.86 -23.00 9.04
N ILE A 472 -8.10 -24.01 9.43
CA ILE A 472 -6.80 -24.34 8.82
C ILE A 472 -7.01 -24.83 7.38
N VAL A 473 -7.96 -25.72 7.12
CA VAL A 473 -8.25 -26.20 5.76
C VAL A 473 -8.66 -25.04 4.86
N VAL A 474 -9.52 -24.14 5.33
CA VAL A 474 -9.96 -22.95 4.58
C VAL A 474 -8.77 -22.01 4.31
N ALA A 475 -7.91 -21.76 5.30
CA ALA A 475 -6.71 -20.94 5.13
C ALA A 475 -5.73 -21.55 4.11
N VAL A 476 -5.56 -22.87 4.08
CA VAL A 476 -4.74 -23.56 3.09
C VAL A 476 -5.33 -23.43 1.69
N LEU A 477 -6.65 -23.62 1.52
CA LEU A 477 -7.32 -23.46 0.22
C LEU A 477 -7.19 -22.02 -0.32
N LYS A 478 -7.26 -21.02 0.56
CA LYS A 478 -7.01 -19.63 0.21
C LYS A 478 -5.54 -19.36 -0.14
N GLY A 479 -4.60 -19.99 0.56
CA GLY A 479 -3.17 -19.96 0.20
C GLY A 479 -2.88 -20.60 -1.16
N ILE A 480 -3.61 -21.66 -1.52
CA ILE A 480 -3.54 -22.28 -2.84
C ILE A 480 -4.06 -21.34 -3.94
N LYS A 481 -5.12 -20.58 -3.67
CA LYS A 481 -5.56 -19.51 -4.56
C LYS A 481 -4.44 -18.48 -4.78
N ASN A 482 -3.81 -18.02 -3.69
CA ASN A 482 -2.69 -17.07 -3.76
C ASN A 482 -1.48 -17.62 -4.54
N SER A 483 -1.23 -18.94 -4.52
CA SER A 483 -0.14 -19.54 -5.30
C SER A 483 -0.41 -19.56 -6.81
N ASN A 484 -1.67 -19.33 -7.22
CA ASN A 484 -2.14 -19.29 -8.61
C ASN A 484 -1.52 -20.37 -9.52
N THR A 485 -1.32 -21.55 -8.93
CA THR A 485 -0.76 -22.74 -9.57
C THR A 485 -1.18 -23.95 -8.75
N LEU A 486 -1.60 -25.02 -9.45
CA LEU A 486 -1.88 -26.32 -8.86
C LEU A 486 -1.03 -27.41 -9.52
N VAL A 487 -0.10 -27.99 -8.76
CA VAL A 487 0.56 -29.24 -9.17
C VAL A 487 -0.44 -30.40 -9.11
N ALA A 488 -0.29 -31.43 -9.96
CA ALA A 488 -1.31 -32.46 -10.16
C ALA A 488 -1.86 -33.11 -8.86
N PRO A 489 -1.04 -33.51 -7.86
CA PRO A 489 -1.57 -34.09 -6.61
C PRO A 489 -2.41 -33.10 -5.79
N LEU A 490 -2.00 -31.82 -5.78
CA LEU A 490 -2.70 -30.75 -5.08
C LEU A 490 -4.01 -30.40 -5.79
N LEU A 491 -4.01 -30.42 -7.12
CA LEU A 491 -5.21 -30.23 -7.94
C LEU A 491 -6.28 -31.28 -7.61
N ASP A 492 -5.89 -32.56 -7.59
CA ASP A 492 -6.82 -33.66 -7.25
C ASP A 492 -7.38 -33.50 -5.83
N LYS A 493 -6.55 -32.99 -4.91
CA LYS A 493 -6.97 -32.70 -3.53
C LYS A 493 -8.00 -31.58 -3.45
N VAL A 494 -7.79 -30.48 -4.17
CA VAL A 494 -8.73 -29.34 -4.20
C VAL A 494 -10.06 -29.76 -4.83
N VAL A 495 -10.03 -30.56 -5.89
CA VAL A 495 -11.26 -31.12 -6.50
C VAL A 495 -11.99 -32.02 -5.51
N GLN A 496 -11.27 -32.85 -4.74
CA GLN A 496 -11.87 -33.68 -3.68
C GLN A 496 -12.60 -32.82 -2.62
N CYS A 497 -12.04 -31.67 -2.23
CA CYS A 497 -12.66 -30.82 -1.21
C CYS A 497 -13.95 -30.11 -1.67
N ALA A 498 -14.21 -30.04 -2.98
CA ALA A 498 -15.47 -29.54 -3.50
C ALA A 498 -16.62 -30.56 -3.42
N SER A 499 -16.31 -31.83 -3.13
CA SER A 499 -17.31 -32.91 -3.02
C SER A 499 -18.32 -32.68 -1.89
N ASP A 500 -19.48 -33.34 -2.02
CA ASP A 500 -20.58 -33.36 -1.06
C ASP A 500 -20.20 -33.85 0.35
N LYS A 501 -19.07 -34.57 0.46
CA LYS A 501 -18.50 -35.07 1.71
C LYS A 501 -17.88 -34.01 2.61
N ALA A 502 -17.58 -32.81 2.08
CA ALA A 502 -17.01 -31.71 2.83
C ALA A 502 -18.09 -30.71 3.30
N SER A 503 -17.79 -29.89 4.31
CA SER A 503 -18.72 -28.84 4.75
C SER A 503 -18.94 -27.79 3.65
N SER A 504 -20.09 -27.09 3.68
CA SER A 504 -20.39 -26.00 2.73
C SER A 504 -19.24 -24.98 2.66
N ARG A 505 -18.69 -24.62 3.82
CA ARG A 505 -17.57 -23.69 3.97
C ARG A 505 -16.29 -24.17 3.27
N VAL A 506 -15.89 -25.42 3.46
CA VAL A 506 -14.72 -26.01 2.79
C VAL A 506 -14.95 -26.12 1.28
N ARG A 507 -16.16 -26.49 0.86
CA ARG A 507 -16.53 -26.59 -0.56
C ARG A 507 -16.44 -25.22 -1.25
N VAL A 508 -16.97 -24.16 -0.65
CA VAL A 508 -16.86 -22.78 -1.15
C VAL A 508 -15.40 -22.37 -1.29
N ALA A 509 -14.59 -22.58 -0.26
CA ALA A 509 -13.16 -22.27 -0.32
C ALA A 509 -12.43 -23.08 -1.43
N ALA A 510 -12.86 -24.31 -1.70
CA ALA A 510 -12.31 -25.12 -2.79
C ALA A 510 -12.66 -24.55 -4.17
N PHE A 511 -13.91 -24.13 -4.42
CA PHE A 511 -14.28 -23.45 -5.68
C PHE A 511 -13.53 -22.13 -5.87
N GLN A 512 -13.29 -21.40 -4.78
CA GLN A 512 -12.48 -20.17 -4.82
C GLN A 512 -11.01 -20.42 -5.15
N ALA A 513 -10.51 -21.63 -4.90
CA ALA A 513 -9.15 -22.06 -5.25
C ALA A 513 -9.03 -22.60 -6.69
N TYR A 514 -10.14 -22.96 -7.35
CA TYR A 514 -10.13 -23.46 -8.73
C TYR A 514 -9.42 -22.53 -9.75
N PRO A 515 -9.52 -21.19 -9.65
CA PRO A 515 -8.82 -20.30 -10.57
C PRO A 515 -7.30 -20.48 -10.60
N ALA A 516 -6.68 -21.07 -9.57
CA ALA A 516 -5.26 -21.39 -9.54
C ALA A 516 -4.81 -22.42 -10.60
N ALA A 517 -5.74 -23.13 -11.24
CA ALA A 517 -5.51 -23.83 -12.50
C ALA A 517 -6.69 -23.65 -13.45
N SER A 518 -7.03 -22.38 -13.68
CA SER A 518 -8.05 -21.96 -14.65
C SER A 518 -7.92 -22.73 -15.97
N CYS A 519 -9.06 -23.12 -16.55
CA CYS A 519 -9.15 -23.93 -17.76
C CYS A 519 -8.60 -25.37 -17.70
N ASN A 520 -8.13 -25.87 -16.55
CA ASN A 520 -7.83 -27.29 -16.42
C ASN A 520 -9.11 -28.13 -16.61
N LYS A 521 -9.05 -29.16 -17.46
CA LYS A 521 -10.22 -30.01 -17.79
C LYS A 521 -10.88 -30.64 -16.56
N LYS A 522 -10.10 -31.08 -15.55
CA LYS A 522 -10.66 -31.66 -14.31
C LYS A 522 -11.49 -30.63 -13.53
N ILE A 523 -10.97 -29.40 -13.43
CA ILE A 523 -11.63 -28.29 -12.74
C ILE A 523 -12.90 -27.88 -13.48
N VAL A 524 -12.82 -27.68 -14.79
CA VAL A 524 -13.97 -27.30 -15.63
C VAL A 524 -15.08 -28.35 -15.54
N ASN A 525 -14.74 -29.63 -15.66
CA ASN A 525 -15.71 -30.73 -15.56
C ASN A 525 -16.34 -30.81 -14.16
N SER A 526 -15.55 -30.63 -13.10
CA SER A 526 -16.04 -30.59 -11.72
C SER A 526 -17.03 -29.43 -11.52
N ALA A 527 -16.64 -28.21 -11.88
CA ALA A 527 -17.48 -27.03 -11.71
C ALA A 527 -18.77 -27.11 -12.53
N LEU A 528 -18.72 -27.61 -13.76
CA LEU A 528 -19.91 -27.85 -14.58
C LEU A 528 -20.86 -28.87 -13.93
N ALA A 529 -20.34 -29.94 -13.34
CA ALA A 529 -21.16 -30.96 -12.67
C ALA A 529 -21.95 -30.38 -11.49
N PHE A 530 -21.30 -29.58 -10.63
CA PHE A 530 -21.97 -28.93 -9.51
C PHE A 530 -22.94 -27.84 -9.96
N LEU A 531 -22.57 -27.01 -10.94
CA LEU A 531 -23.44 -25.97 -11.47
C LEU A 531 -24.74 -26.57 -12.06
N LYS A 532 -24.65 -27.70 -12.79
CA LYS A 532 -25.81 -28.39 -13.39
C LYS A 532 -26.71 -29.11 -12.36
N ASN A 533 -26.19 -29.45 -11.18
CA ASN A 533 -26.94 -30.19 -10.17
C ASN A 533 -27.90 -29.27 -9.40
N THR A 534 -29.19 -29.31 -9.72
CA THR A 534 -30.22 -28.46 -9.07
C THR A 534 -30.52 -28.83 -7.62
N ASN A 535 -30.02 -29.97 -7.13
CA ASN A 535 -30.17 -30.37 -5.72
C ASN A 535 -29.12 -29.72 -4.81
N GLU A 536 -28.06 -29.14 -5.39
CA GLU A 536 -27.04 -28.42 -4.64
C GLU A 536 -27.54 -27.05 -4.20
N ASP A 537 -27.00 -26.56 -3.08
CA ASP A 537 -27.30 -25.23 -2.59
C ASP A 537 -26.90 -24.16 -3.62
N SER A 538 -27.74 -23.13 -3.77
CA SER A 538 -27.47 -22.00 -4.68
C SER A 538 -26.10 -21.38 -4.46
N GLU A 539 -25.61 -21.32 -3.22
CA GLU A 539 -24.26 -20.82 -2.91
C GLU A 539 -23.20 -21.63 -3.67
N ILE A 540 -23.25 -22.96 -3.57
CA ILE A 540 -22.29 -23.86 -4.21
C ILE A 540 -22.37 -23.77 -5.73
N ARG A 541 -23.60 -23.74 -6.28
CA ARG A 541 -23.81 -23.63 -7.73
C ARG A 541 -23.27 -22.31 -8.28
N ILE A 542 -23.49 -21.19 -7.58
CA ILE A 542 -22.99 -19.87 -7.99
C ILE A 542 -21.46 -19.80 -7.87
N GLN A 543 -20.86 -20.36 -6.82
CA GLN A 543 -19.40 -20.41 -6.70
C GLN A 543 -18.78 -21.24 -7.83
N ALA A 544 -19.38 -22.38 -8.19
CA ALA A 544 -18.95 -23.16 -9.35
C ALA A 544 -19.06 -22.38 -10.68
N TYR A 545 -20.12 -21.56 -10.84
CA TYR A 545 -20.26 -20.65 -11.97
C TYR A 545 -19.13 -19.60 -12.01
N LEU A 546 -18.81 -18.96 -10.89
CA LEU A 546 -17.74 -17.97 -10.82
C LEU A 546 -16.38 -18.59 -11.21
N SER A 547 -16.08 -19.79 -10.74
CA SER A 547 -14.87 -20.53 -11.15
C SER A 547 -14.80 -20.83 -12.65
N LEU A 548 -15.96 -20.99 -13.33
CA LEU A 548 -16.02 -21.24 -14.77
C LEU A 548 -15.82 -19.96 -15.60
N VAL A 549 -16.25 -18.80 -15.10
CA VAL A 549 -16.09 -17.52 -15.81
C VAL A 549 -14.61 -17.13 -15.91
N GLU A 550 -13.78 -17.54 -14.95
CA GLU A 550 -12.31 -17.42 -15.00
C GLU A 550 -11.66 -18.24 -16.12
N CYS A 551 -12.41 -19.11 -16.81
CA CYS A 551 -12.00 -19.75 -18.05
C CYS A 551 -12.88 -19.33 -19.25
N PRO A 552 -12.66 -18.15 -19.85
CA PRO A 552 -13.39 -17.70 -21.03
C PRO A 552 -13.14 -18.64 -22.22
N SER A 553 -14.15 -19.44 -22.57
CA SER A 553 -14.07 -20.34 -23.72
C SER A 553 -15.45 -20.57 -24.35
N ALA A 554 -15.45 -20.90 -25.64
CA ALA A 554 -16.67 -21.23 -26.36
C ALA A 554 -17.40 -22.46 -25.78
N ALA A 555 -16.64 -23.46 -25.29
CA ALA A 555 -17.20 -24.66 -24.67
C ALA A 555 -18.00 -24.31 -23.40
N VAL A 556 -17.41 -23.51 -22.51
CA VAL A 556 -18.09 -23.04 -21.30
C VAL A 556 -19.29 -22.15 -21.66
N ALA A 557 -19.16 -21.26 -22.64
CA ALA A 557 -20.25 -20.38 -23.06
C ALA A 557 -21.49 -21.14 -23.54
N ASN A 558 -21.31 -22.21 -24.33
CA ASN A 558 -22.40 -23.07 -24.81
C ASN A 558 -23.11 -23.79 -23.66
N GLU A 559 -22.34 -24.32 -22.70
CA GLU A 559 -22.89 -24.99 -21.52
C GLU A 559 -23.67 -24.02 -20.62
N LEU A 560 -23.15 -22.81 -20.39
CA LEU A 560 -23.82 -21.77 -19.62
C LEU A 560 -25.13 -21.32 -20.29
N LYS A 561 -25.14 -21.18 -21.62
CA LYS A 561 -26.36 -20.86 -22.38
C LYS A 561 -27.42 -21.94 -22.19
N ALA A 562 -27.05 -23.21 -22.43
CA ALA A 562 -27.97 -24.34 -22.31
C ALA A 562 -28.53 -24.49 -20.88
N LEU A 563 -27.69 -24.24 -19.86
CA LEU A 563 -28.11 -24.24 -18.47
C LEU A 563 -29.08 -23.10 -18.16
N LEU A 564 -28.74 -21.88 -18.56
CA LEU A 564 -29.53 -20.69 -18.23
C LEU A 564 -30.93 -20.70 -18.87
N ASP A 565 -31.09 -21.33 -20.04
CA ASP A 565 -32.39 -21.52 -20.69
C ASP A 565 -33.29 -22.52 -19.95
N ASN A 566 -32.72 -23.40 -19.13
CA ASN A 566 -33.45 -24.45 -18.41
C ASN A 566 -33.41 -24.25 -16.87
N GLU A 567 -32.83 -23.15 -16.40
CA GLU A 567 -32.64 -22.89 -14.97
C GLU A 567 -33.98 -22.60 -14.27
N LYS A 568 -34.25 -23.36 -13.20
CA LYS A 568 -35.47 -23.26 -12.40
C LYS A 568 -35.25 -22.55 -11.06
N VAL A 569 -34.00 -22.47 -10.59
CA VAL A 569 -33.64 -21.84 -9.32
C VAL A 569 -33.41 -20.34 -9.54
N TYR A 570 -34.33 -19.52 -9.03
CA TYR A 570 -34.24 -18.05 -9.17
C TYR A 570 -32.94 -17.46 -8.65
N GLN A 571 -32.38 -17.99 -7.57
CA GLN A 571 -31.10 -17.50 -7.02
C GLN A 571 -29.96 -17.64 -8.04
N VAL A 572 -29.81 -18.83 -8.64
CA VAL A 572 -28.74 -19.11 -9.62
C VAL A 572 -28.99 -18.34 -10.92
N GLY A 573 -30.22 -18.38 -11.44
CA GLY A 573 -30.58 -17.72 -12.68
C GLY A 573 -30.46 -16.19 -12.62
N SER A 574 -30.91 -15.57 -11.52
CA SER A 574 -30.79 -14.13 -11.29
C SER A 574 -29.32 -13.69 -11.21
N PHE A 575 -28.49 -14.43 -10.48
CA PHE A 575 -27.07 -14.11 -10.37
C PHE A 575 -26.36 -14.19 -11.73
N ILE A 576 -26.53 -15.30 -12.46
CA ILE A 576 -25.90 -15.48 -13.77
C ILE A 576 -26.40 -14.42 -14.76
N ALA A 577 -27.70 -14.14 -14.80
CA ALA A 577 -28.27 -13.16 -15.72
C ALA A 577 -27.74 -11.75 -15.47
N THR A 578 -27.66 -11.34 -14.20
CA THR A 578 -27.13 -10.02 -13.80
C THR A 578 -25.62 -9.92 -13.97
N HIS A 579 -24.85 -10.96 -13.64
CA HIS A 579 -23.41 -10.99 -13.88
C HIS A 579 -23.06 -10.91 -15.38
N LEU A 580 -23.79 -11.65 -16.23
CA LEU A 580 -23.63 -11.51 -17.68
C LEU A 580 -24.02 -10.12 -18.18
N ALA A 581 -24.96 -9.42 -17.52
CA ALA A 581 -25.29 -8.04 -17.85
C ALA A 581 -24.17 -7.08 -17.45
N SER A 582 -23.61 -7.22 -16.26
CA SER A 582 -22.41 -6.51 -15.81
C SER A 582 -21.26 -6.72 -16.80
N LEU A 583 -20.92 -7.97 -17.15
CA LEU A 583 -19.85 -8.27 -18.11
C LEU A 583 -20.04 -7.58 -19.47
N ARG A 584 -21.28 -7.47 -19.96
CA ARG A 584 -21.59 -6.79 -21.22
C ARG A 584 -21.39 -5.27 -21.13
N ALA A 585 -21.77 -4.68 -20.00
CA ALA A 585 -21.69 -3.25 -19.78
C ALA A 585 -20.29 -2.78 -19.32
N SER A 586 -19.46 -3.71 -18.87
CA SER A 586 -18.17 -3.40 -18.26
C SER A 586 -17.21 -2.70 -19.21
N ALA A 587 -16.60 -1.62 -18.71
CA ALA A 587 -15.48 -0.92 -19.32
C ALA A 587 -14.12 -1.40 -18.76
N ASP A 588 -14.12 -2.35 -17.82
CA ASP A 588 -12.90 -2.90 -17.20
C ASP A 588 -12.12 -3.80 -18.18
N PRO A 589 -10.85 -3.45 -18.53
CA PRO A 589 -10.03 -4.25 -19.44
C PRO A 589 -9.75 -5.67 -18.96
N THR A 590 -9.75 -5.91 -17.64
CA THR A 590 -9.50 -7.24 -17.07
C THR A 590 -10.59 -8.25 -17.42
N ARG A 591 -11.79 -7.76 -17.76
CA ARG A 591 -12.97 -8.57 -18.09
C ARG A 591 -13.16 -8.76 -19.59
N ASP A 592 -12.30 -8.21 -20.44
CA ASP A 592 -12.46 -8.21 -21.89
C ASP A 592 -12.56 -9.63 -22.48
N ALA A 593 -11.75 -10.57 -22.00
CA ALA A 593 -11.78 -11.96 -22.46
C ALA A 593 -13.12 -12.64 -22.11
N ALA A 594 -13.56 -12.52 -20.85
CA ALA A 594 -14.86 -13.02 -20.40
C ALA A 594 -16.01 -12.37 -21.19
N ARG A 595 -15.96 -11.05 -21.41
CA ARG A 595 -16.95 -10.33 -22.21
C ARG A 595 -17.00 -10.86 -23.63
N GLN A 596 -15.88 -11.06 -24.32
CA GLN A 596 -15.87 -11.58 -25.70
C GLN A 596 -16.58 -12.93 -25.84
N HIS A 597 -16.43 -13.83 -24.87
CA HIS A 597 -17.04 -15.16 -24.91
C HIS A 597 -18.48 -15.19 -24.39
N PHE A 598 -18.80 -14.41 -23.34
CA PHE A 598 -20.07 -14.54 -22.61
C PHE A 598 -21.07 -13.42 -22.90
N ALA A 599 -20.64 -12.28 -23.48
CA ALA A 599 -21.51 -11.12 -23.72
C ALA A 599 -22.71 -11.43 -24.60
N ASN A 600 -22.61 -12.40 -25.50
CA ASN A 600 -23.69 -12.76 -26.44
C ASN A 600 -24.69 -13.77 -25.86
N ILE A 601 -24.45 -14.31 -24.66
CA ILE A 601 -25.40 -15.19 -24.00
C ILE A 601 -26.66 -14.39 -23.66
N ARG A 602 -27.81 -14.84 -24.17
CA ARG A 602 -29.16 -14.32 -23.90
C ARG A 602 -30.02 -15.49 -23.43
N THR A 603 -30.86 -15.28 -22.43
CA THR A 603 -31.82 -16.29 -21.96
C THR A 603 -33.23 -15.87 -22.32
N THR A 604 -34.08 -16.85 -22.63
CA THR A 604 -35.53 -16.65 -22.78
C THR A 604 -36.24 -16.62 -21.44
N ASN A 605 -35.62 -17.14 -20.38
CA ASN A 605 -36.20 -17.16 -19.03
C ASN A 605 -36.10 -15.77 -18.38
N LYS A 606 -37.18 -15.37 -17.70
CA LYS A 606 -37.22 -14.15 -16.90
C LYS A 606 -37.03 -14.48 -15.43
N PHE A 607 -35.99 -13.92 -14.83
CA PHE A 607 -35.71 -14.05 -13.39
C PHE A 607 -36.19 -12.79 -12.66
N PRO A 608 -36.79 -12.94 -11.46
CA PRO A 608 -37.23 -11.80 -10.66
C PRO A 608 -36.03 -11.00 -10.15
N PHE A 609 -36.20 -9.67 -10.02
CA PHE A 609 -35.17 -8.77 -9.50
C PHE A 609 -35.64 -8.10 -8.20
N ASP A 610 -35.01 -8.44 -7.07
CA ASP A 610 -35.10 -7.74 -5.79
C ASP A 610 -33.79 -7.96 -5.03
N PHE A 611 -33.03 -6.87 -4.82
CA PHE A 611 -31.71 -6.91 -4.17
C PHE A 611 -31.75 -7.43 -2.72
N ARG A 612 -32.92 -7.44 -2.09
CA ARG A 612 -33.12 -7.90 -0.71
C ARG A 612 -33.41 -9.40 -0.61
N ARG A 613 -33.63 -10.08 -1.74
CA ARG A 613 -34.13 -11.46 -1.76
C ARG A 613 -33.40 -12.39 -2.74
N TYR A 614 -33.02 -11.88 -3.91
CA TYR A 614 -32.42 -12.68 -4.96
C TYR A 614 -30.95 -12.36 -5.12
N SER A 615 -30.13 -13.37 -5.41
CA SER A 615 -28.72 -13.22 -5.73
C SER A 615 -28.55 -12.36 -6.97
N PHE A 616 -27.55 -11.47 -6.94
CA PHE A 616 -27.25 -10.58 -8.04
C PHE A 616 -25.76 -10.22 -8.07
N ASN A 617 -25.31 -9.84 -9.25
CA ASN A 617 -24.06 -9.11 -9.44
C ASN A 617 -24.38 -7.75 -10.07
N ARG A 618 -23.68 -6.71 -9.61
CA ARG A 618 -23.73 -5.37 -10.22
C ARG A 618 -22.32 -4.84 -10.32
N GLU A 619 -22.01 -4.29 -11.47
CA GLU A 619 -20.73 -3.66 -11.72
C GLU A 619 -20.95 -2.25 -12.25
N PHE A 620 -20.15 -1.32 -11.76
CA PHE A 620 -20.08 0.04 -12.25
C PHE A 620 -18.65 0.33 -12.67
N SER A 621 -18.46 0.65 -13.95
CA SER A 621 -17.17 1.05 -14.49
C SER A 621 -17.28 2.29 -15.35
N TYR A 622 -16.20 3.06 -15.33
CA TYR A 622 -15.95 4.13 -16.27
C TYR A 622 -14.52 4.01 -16.78
N ALA A 623 -14.31 4.37 -18.03
CA ALA A 623 -12.98 4.44 -18.63
C ALA A 623 -12.86 5.70 -19.49
N VAL A 624 -11.73 6.38 -19.34
CA VAL A 624 -11.27 7.49 -20.17
C VAL A 624 -10.11 6.96 -21.00
N GLU A 625 -10.43 6.32 -22.12
CA GLU A 625 -9.49 5.57 -22.95
C GLU A 625 -8.30 6.42 -23.41
N SER A 626 -8.51 7.72 -23.69
CA SER A 626 -7.45 8.65 -24.13
C SER A 626 -6.35 8.90 -23.09
N LEU A 627 -6.65 8.68 -21.81
CA LEU A 627 -5.69 8.82 -20.71
C LEU A 627 -5.31 7.47 -20.09
N GLY A 628 -5.92 6.37 -20.56
CA GLY A 628 -5.82 5.05 -19.93
C GLY A 628 -6.18 5.10 -18.46
N LEU A 629 -7.18 5.91 -18.10
CA LEU A 629 -7.71 6.01 -16.75
C LEU A 629 -9.05 5.29 -16.69
N GLY A 630 -9.25 4.46 -15.68
CA GLY A 630 -10.51 3.78 -15.50
C GLY A 630 -10.70 3.33 -14.06
N ALA A 631 -11.93 3.08 -13.67
CA ALA A 631 -12.19 2.37 -12.42
C ALA A 631 -13.43 1.51 -12.59
N SER A 632 -13.43 0.38 -11.92
CA SER A 632 -14.55 -0.55 -11.86
C SER A 632 -14.78 -0.95 -10.39
N THR A 633 -16.06 -1.03 -10.02
CA THR A 633 -16.50 -1.55 -8.72
C THR A 633 -17.52 -2.64 -8.98
N ASP A 634 -17.21 -3.87 -8.59
CA ASP A 634 -18.08 -5.03 -8.71
C ASP A 634 -18.60 -5.44 -7.34
N ALA A 635 -19.92 -5.55 -7.21
CA ALA A 635 -20.61 -6.01 -6.03
C ALA A 635 -21.37 -7.31 -6.36
N SER A 636 -21.02 -8.39 -5.65
CA SER A 636 -21.62 -9.70 -5.80
C SER A 636 -22.32 -10.10 -4.50
N VAL A 637 -23.62 -10.40 -4.57
CA VAL A 637 -24.44 -10.83 -3.42
C VAL A 637 -25.06 -12.18 -3.72
N ILE A 638 -24.82 -13.15 -2.85
CA ILE A 638 -25.27 -14.54 -3.01
C ILE A 638 -26.20 -14.90 -1.87
N TYR A 639 -27.46 -15.21 -2.20
CA TYR A 639 -28.45 -15.80 -1.30
C TYR A 639 -28.54 -17.32 -1.51
N SER A 640 -28.75 -18.05 -0.42
CA SER A 640 -29.14 -19.47 -0.46
C SER A 640 -30.66 -19.58 -0.60
N GLN A 641 -31.15 -20.73 -1.05
CA GLN A 641 -32.58 -21.07 -0.98
C GLN A 641 -33.06 -21.30 0.46
N LYS A 642 -32.14 -21.49 1.42
CA LYS A 642 -32.43 -21.92 2.79
C LYS A 642 -32.53 -20.80 3.81
N GLY A 643 -32.24 -19.55 3.43
CA GLY A 643 -32.20 -18.41 4.35
C GLY A 643 -32.60 -17.10 3.68
N PHE A 644 -32.99 -16.11 4.49
CA PHE A 644 -33.42 -14.79 4.01
C PHE A 644 -32.32 -13.73 4.01
N LEU A 645 -31.21 -13.98 4.71
CA LEU A 645 -30.01 -13.14 4.65
C LEU A 645 -29.03 -13.69 3.59
N PRO A 646 -28.25 -12.82 2.94
CA PRO A 646 -27.24 -13.25 1.97
C PRO A 646 -26.20 -14.13 2.67
N LYS A 647 -25.80 -15.24 2.03
CA LYS A 647 -24.72 -16.12 2.47
C LYS A 647 -23.36 -15.48 2.26
N SER A 648 -23.16 -14.78 1.15
CA SER A 648 -21.92 -14.05 0.90
C SER A 648 -22.14 -12.72 0.19
N VAL A 649 -21.30 -11.76 0.54
CA VAL A 649 -21.21 -10.44 -0.09
C VAL A 649 -19.75 -10.20 -0.44
N ALA A 650 -19.47 -9.89 -1.69
CA ALA A 650 -18.14 -9.53 -2.16
C ALA A 650 -18.18 -8.16 -2.84
N LEU A 651 -17.21 -7.32 -2.52
CA LEU A 651 -16.97 -6.03 -3.14
C LEU A 651 -15.54 -6.03 -3.70
N ASN A 652 -15.39 -5.83 -5.00
CA ASN A 652 -14.11 -5.80 -5.69
C ASN A 652 -13.94 -4.42 -6.34
N PHE A 653 -12.82 -3.76 -6.08
CA PHE A 653 -12.45 -2.49 -6.68
C PHE A 653 -11.18 -2.66 -7.53
N THR A 654 -11.28 -2.29 -8.81
CA THR A 654 -10.18 -2.32 -9.78
C THR A 654 -10.03 -0.95 -10.40
N THR A 655 -8.79 -0.52 -10.65
CA THR A 655 -8.47 0.77 -11.24
C THR A 655 -7.53 0.59 -12.43
N GLU A 656 -7.67 1.42 -13.44
CA GLU A 656 -6.76 1.52 -14.57
C GLU A 656 -6.05 2.88 -14.48
N VAL A 657 -4.72 2.86 -14.49
CA VAL A 657 -3.90 4.07 -14.50
C VAL A 657 -2.86 3.93 -15.61
N PHE A 658 -2.89 4.86 -16.57
CA PHE A 658 -1.99 4.89 -17.73
C PHE A 658 -2.00 3.60 -18.57
N GLY A 659 -3.17 2.99 -18.74
CA GLY A 659 -3.30 1.75 -19.51
C GLY A 659 -2.97 0.48 -18.72
N HIS A 660 -2.62 0.60 -17.44
CA HIS A 660 -2.36 -0.54 -16.57
C HIS A 660 -3.52 -0.74 -15.59
N SER A 661 -4.23 -1.87 -15.71
CA SER A 661 -5.34 -2.23 -14.82
C SER A 661 -4.86 -3.07 -13.64
N PHE A 662 -5.27 -2.70 -12.43
CA PHE A 662 -4.89 -3.37 -11.18
C PHE A 662 -6.09 -3.54 -10.27
N ASN A 663 -6.29 -4.75 -9.73
CA ASN A 663 -7.22 -4.96 -8.63
C ASN A 663 -6.65 -4.28 -7.39
N VAL A 664 -7.33 -3.31 -6.79
CA VAL A 664 -6.77 -2.60 -5.62
C VAL A 664 -7.11 -3.38 -4.37
N PHE A 665 -8.40 -3.62 -4.13
CA PHE A 665 -8.85 -4.39 -2.98
C PHE A 665 -10.10 -5.21 -3.30
N GLU A 666 -10.28 -6.29 -2.56
CA GLU A 666 -11.50 -7.07 -2.53
C GLU A 666 -11.85 -7.38 -1.07
N ILE A 667 -13.10 -7.09 -0.68
CA ILE A 667 -13.63 -7.42 0.64
C ILE A 667 -14.73 -8.45 0.41
N GLU A 668 -14.57 -9.61 1.04
CA GLU A 668 -15.52 -10.70 0.94
C GLU A 668 -15.95 -11.11 2.35
N SER A 669 -17.27 -11.10 2.59
CA SER A 669 -17.85 -11.61 3.82
C SER A 669 -18.76 -12.79 3.51
N ARG A 670 -18.61 -13.88 4.26
CA ARG A 670 -19.47 -15.04 4.20
C ARG A 670 -20.04 -15.31 5.57
N GLN A 671 -21.36 -15.50 5.66
CA GLN A 671 -22.04 -15.91 6.88
C GLN A 671 -22.77 -17.24 6.71
N ASP A 672 -22.80 -18.02 7.78
CA ASP A 672 -23.67 -19.18 7.92
C ASP A 672 -24.53 -19.01 9.17
N ASN A 673 -25.83 -19.25 9.04
CA ASN A 673 -26.83 -19.22 10.12
C ASN A 673 -27.00 -17.89 10.88
N LEU A 674 -26.53 -16.75 10.35
CA LEU A 674 -26.80 -15.42 10.93
C LEU A 674 -28.29 -15.11 11.00
N ASP A 675 -29.05 -15.59 10.01
CA ASP A 675 -30.51 -15.47 9.96
C ASP A 675 -31.18 -16.09 11.19
N ARG A 676 -30.69 -17.25 11.66
CA ARG A 676 -31.16 -17.88 12.90
C ARG A 676 -30.83 -17.03 14.13
N VAL A 677 -29.64 -16.43 14.18
CA VAL A 677 -29.24 -15.54 15.29
C VAL A 677 -30.10 -14.27 15.31
N VAL A 678 -30.28 -13.63 14.16
CA VAL A 678 -31.13 -12.44 14.03
C VAL A 678 -32.58 -12.75 14.38
N GLU A 679 -33.12 -13.88 13.93
CA GLU A 679 -34.47 -14.33 14.31
C GLU A 679 -34.57 -14.63 15.82
N HIS A 680 -33.55 -15.25 16.41
CA HIS A 680 -33.49 -15.56 17.84
C HIS A 680 -33.51 -14.31 18.75
N TYR A 681 -32.83 -13.24 18.35
CA TYR A 681 -32.76 -12.00 19.14
C TYR A 681 -33.83 -10.97 18.79
N PHE A 682 -34.15 -10.80 17.50
CA PHE A 682 -34.96 -9.70 16.97
C PHE A 682 -36.19 -10.16 16.18
N GLY A 683 -36.41 -11.47 16.03
CA GLY A 683 -37.63 -12.00 15.43
C GLY A 683 -38.87 -11.72 16.28
N PRO A 684 -40.09 -11.97 15.80
CA PRO A 684 -41.34 -11.66 16.51
C PRO A 684 -41.51 -12.31 17.89
N LYS A 685 -40.67 -13.30 18.23
CA LYS A 685 -40.58 -13.98 19.54
C LYS A 685 -39.16 -13.91 20.13
N GLY A 686 -38.33 -12.99 19.64
CA GLY A 686 -36.91 -12.90 19.98
C GLY A 686 -36.66 -12.21 21.31
N PHE A 687 -35.47 -12.41 21.88
CA PHE A 687 -35.07 -11.91 23.21
C PHE A 687 -35.35 -10.39 23.42
N PHE A 688 -35.17 -9.56 22.39
CA PHE A 688 -35.35 -8.11 22.49
C PHE A 688 -36.76 -7.62 22.12
N THR A 689 -37.67 -8.50 21.71
CA THR A 689 -39.06 -8.08 21.43
C THR A 689 -39.80 -7.74 22.73
N GLY A 690 -40.02 -6.44 22.96
CA GLY A 690 -40.68 -5.89 24.14
C GLY A 690 -39.77 -5.10 25.09
N LEU A 691 -38.45 -5.05 24.85
CA LEU A 691 -37.51 -4.27 25.65
C LEU A 691 -37.26 -2.89 25.02
N ASP A 692 -37.62 -1.82 25.74
CA ASP A 692 -37.13 -0.48 25.42
C ASP A 692 -35.63 -0.40 25.72
N LEU A 693 -34.81 -0.31 24.67
CA LEU A 693 -33.34 -0.34 24.74
C LEU A 693 -32.77 0.74 25.67
N GLN A 694 -33.47 1.87 25.80
CA GLN A 694 -33.05 2.97 26.66
C GLN A 694 -33.33 2.66 28.14
N SER A 695 -34.47 2.03 28.44
CA SER A 695 -34.79 1.49 29.76
C SER A 695 -33.85 0.37 30.19
N ALA A 696 -33.49 -0.54 29.27
CA ALA A 696 -32.56 -1.64 29.56
C ALA A 696 -31.13 -1.14 29.85
N PHE A 697 -30.64 -0.18 29.05
CA PHE A 697 -29.34 0.46 29.29
C PHE A 697 -29.32 1.21 30.63
N ASN A 698 -30.36 1.99 30.93
CA ASN A 698 -30.47 2.71 32.19
C ASN A 698 -30.58 1.76 33.39
N ALA A 699 -31.33 0.65 33.28
CA ALA A 699 -31.45 -0.36 34.34
C ALA A 699 -30.12 -1.07 34.64
N ILE A 700 -29.33 -1.39 33.61
CA ILE A 700 -28.00 -1.99 33.76
C ILE A 700 -27.04 -1.00 34.44
N VAL A 701 -27.04 0.26 34.01
CA VAL A 701 -26.19 1.32 34.59
C VAL A 701 -26.60 1.63 36.04
N GLU A 702 -27.90 1.70 36.33
CA GLU A 702 -28.42 2.04 37.67
C GLU A 702 -28.31 0.88 38.68
N GLN A 703 -28.48 -0.38 38.24
CA GLN A 703 -28.28 -1.54 39.11
C GLN A 703 -26.79 -1.79 39.40
N TYR A 704 -25.91 -1.56 38.43
CA TYR A 704 -24.47 -1.77 38.61
C TYR A 704 -23.86 -0.73 39.58
N GLY A 705 -24.39 0.50 39.61
CA GLY A 705 -23.95 1.56 40.53
C GLY A 705 -24.28 1.33 42.02
N LYS A 706 -25.23 0.43 42.34
CA LYS A 706 -25.73 0.20 43.71
C LYS A 706 -25.09 -1.00 44.44
N LEU A 707 -24.12 -1.71 43.86
CA LEU A 707 -23.67 -3.02 44.37
C LEU A 707 -22.25 -3.02 44.98
N SER A 708 -22.11 -3.64 46.17
CA SER A 708 -20.81 -3.98 46.79
C SER A 708 -20.27 -5.35 46.29
N GLN A 709 -18.98 -5.66 46.53
CA GLN A 709 -18.31 -6.90 46.05
C GLN A 709 -19.04 -8.21 46.41
N LYS A 710 -19.72 -8.28 47.56
CA LYS A 710 -20.55 -9.45 47.95
C LYS A 710 -21.91 -9.49 47.24
N ALA A 711 -22.41 -8.36 46.76
CA ALA A 711 -23.70 -8.23 46.08
C ALA A 711 -23.58 -8.45 44.56
N GLN A 712 -22.40 -8.22 43.96
CA GLN A 712 -22.11 -8.58 42.56
C GLN A 712 -22.32 -10.08 42.29
N GLY A 713 -21.96 -10.96 43.22
CA GLY A 713 -22.22 -12.41 43.11
C GLY A 713 -23.70 -12.80 43.24
N ARG A 714 -24.53 -12.00 43.94
CA ARG A 714 -25.98 -12.21 44.04
C ARG A 714 -26.74 -11.60 42.87
N PHE A 715 -26.28 -10.48 42.33
CA PHE A 715 -26.81 -9.86 41.13
C PHE A 715 -26.59 -10.72 39.88
N ARG A 716 -25.36 -11.27 39.72
CA ARG A 716 -25.07 -12.30 38.72
C ARG A 716 -25.98 -13.52 38.87
N ARG A 717 -26.29 -13.96 40.10
CA ARG A 717 -27.25 -15.05 40.34
C ARG A 717 -28.70 -14.67 40.04
N GLY A 718 -29.14 -13.46 40.40
CA GLY A 718 -30.50 -12.98 40.17
C GLY A 718 -30.81 -12.79 38.68
N ILE A 719 -29.92 -12.12 37.93
CA ILE A 719 -30.05 -12.04 36.47
C ILE A 719 -29.98 -13.42 35.84
N LYS A 720 -29.07 -14.29 36.31
CA LYS A 720 -28.97 -15.67 35.81
C LYS A 720 -30.22 -16.49 36.11
N GLU A 721 -30.88 -16.26 37.24
CA GLU A 721 -32.16 -16.89 37.61
C GLU A 721 -33.35 -16.33 36.80
N ASP A 722 -33.40 -15.02 36.56
CA ASP A 722 -34.43 -14.37 35.74
C ASP A 722 -34.29 -14.74 34.26
N VAL A 723 -33.06 -14.78 33.74
CA VAL A 723 -32.74 -15.30 32.40
C VAL A 723 -33.08 -16.79 32.32
N LYS A 724 -32.82 -17.60 33.36
CA LYS A 724 -33.24 -19.01 33.41
C LYS A 724 -34.76 -19.18 33.45
N ALA A 725 -35.47 -18.32 34.17
CA ALA A 725 -36.92 -18.36 34.30
C ALA A 725 -37.59 -17.99 32.97
N PHE A 726 -37.06 -16.96 32.30
CA PHE A 726 -37.49 -16.56 30.97
C PHE A 726 -37.16 -17.62 29.91
N ALA A 727 -35.94 -18.17 29.92
CA ALA A 727 -35.50 -19.26 29.04
C ALA A 727 -36.23 -20.59 29.28
N LYS A 728 -36.86 -20.79 30.44
CA LYS A 728 -37.78 -21.91 30.70
C LYS A 728 -39.19 -21.69 30.14
N THR A 729 -39.59 -20.44 29.94
CA THR A 729 -40.94 -20.06 29.51
C THR A 729 -41.03 -20.00 27.98
N VAL A 730 -39.91 -19.80 27.30
CA VAL A 730 -39.75 -19.86 25.85
C VAL A 730 -38.89 -21.08 25.54
N ASN A 731 -39.35 -22.01 24.70
CA ASN A 731 -38.57 -23.21 24.35
C ASN A 731 -37.37 -22.81 23.46
N MET A 732 -36.31 -22.28 24.09
CA MET A 732 -35.13 -21.73 23.44
C MET A 732 -34.14 -22.86 23.16
N ASN A 733 -34.18 -23.43 21.95
CA ASN A 733 -33.08 -24.28 21.49
C ASN A 733 -31.85 -23.39 21.22
N ASN A 734 -30.76 -23.64 21.95
CA ASN A 734 -29.45 -22.94 21.85
C ASN A 734 -28.66 -23.28 20.57
N ASP A 735 -29.23 -24.05 19.65
CA ASP A 735 -28.56 -24.51 18.42
C ASP A 735 -28.16 -23.35 17.48
N ALA A 736 -28.85 -22.19 17.56
CA ALA A 736 -28.65 -21.07 16.65
C ALA A 736 -27.28 -20.36 16.78
N LEU A 737 -26.70 -20.32 17.99
CA LEU A 737 -25.40 -19.67 18.25
C LEU A 737 -24.22 -20.60 18.01
N GLN A 738 -24.39 -21.91 18.24
CA GLN A 738 -23.34 -22.91 18.02
C GLN A 738 -23.02 -23.11 16.53
N ASP A 739 -24.00 -22.89 15.66
CA ASP A 739 -23.87 -23.06 14.20
C ASP A 739 -23.53 -21.75 13.45
N PHE A 740 -23.39 -20.61 14.13
CA PHE A 740 -23.14 -19.31 13.50
C PHE A 740 -21.68 -19.14 13.09
N ASN A 741 -21.48 -18.78 11.83
CA ASN A 741 -20.16 -18.59 11.25
C ASN A 741 -20.10 -17.27 10.49
N LEU A 742 -19.12 -16.43 10.79
CA LEU A 742 -18.81 -15.24 10.00
C LEU A 742 -17.34 -15.27 9.60
N ASP A 743 -17.13 -15.27 8.29
CA ASP A 743 -15.84 -15.18 7.65
C ASP A 743 -15.71 -13.81 6.97
N VAL A 744 -14.61 -13.11 7.20
CA VAL A 744 -14.26 -11.86 6.51
C VAL A 744 -12.87 -12.00 5.92
N SER A 745 -12.79 -11.88 4.60
CA SER A 745 -11.58 -11.96 3.81
C SER A 745 -11.28 -10.60 3.20
N VAL A 746 -10.01 -10.19 3.29
CA VAL A 746 -9.53 -8.98 2.64
C VAL A 746 -8.39 -9.37 1.70
N LYS A 747 -8.58 -9.06 0.41
CA LYS A 747 -7.58 -9.23 -0.64
C LYS A 747 -7.09 -7.87 -1.10
N PHE A 748 -5.81 -7.78 -1.40
CA PHE A 748 -5.16 -6.57 -1.90
C PHE A 748 -4.29 -6.97 -3.08
N PHE A 749 -4.39 -6.25 -4.19
CA PHE A 749 -3.70 -6.60 -5.43
C PHE A 749 -3.86 -8.07 -5.84
N GLY A 750 -5.10 -8.58 -5.78
CA GLY A 750 -5.45 -9.95 -6.16
C GLY A 750 -5.00 -11.06 -5.18
N SER A 751 -4.26 -10.73 -4.11
CA SER A 751 -3.78 -11.70 -3.11
C SER A 751 -4.55 -11.55 -1.79
N GLU A 752 -4.96 -12.66 -1.18
CA GLU A 752 -5.63 -12.65 0.12
C GLU A 752 -4.63 -12.40 1.25
N LEU A 753 -4.81 -11.31 2.01
CA LEU A 753 -3.88 -10.86 3.06
C LEU A 753 -4.20 -11.46 4.42
N PHE A 754 -5.48 -11.38 4.83
CA PHE A 754 -5.93 -11.93 6.10
C PHE A 754 -7.38 -12.40 6.03
N PHE A 755 -7.67 -13.35 6.91
CA PHE A 755 -8.95 -14.04 7.03
C PHE A 755 -9.37 -14.06 8.50
N LEU A 756 -10.47 -13.38 8.81
CA LEU A 756 -11.08 -13.38 10.13
C LEU A 756 -12.23 -14.40 10.13
N SER A 757 -12.29 -15.23 11.16
CA SER A 757 -13.35 -16.21 11.40
C SER A 757 -13.87 -16.01 12.83
N SER A 758 -15.20 -15.96 13.00
CA SER A 758 -15.86 -15.75 14.30
C SER A 758 -15.65 -16.90 15.31
N GLY A 759 -15.13 -18.05 14.87
CA GLY A 759 -15.24 -19.33 15.57
C GLY A 759 -14.45 -19.51 16.88
N GLU A 760 -13.75 -18.51 17.41
CA GLU A 760 -12.99 -18.68 18.66
C GLU A 760 -13.69 -18.11 19.91
N ASN A 761 -14.69 -17.22 19.78
CA ASN A 761 -15.23 -16.48 20.93
C ASN A 761 -16.75 -16.23 20.92
N VAL A 762 -17.55 -16.96 20.12
CA VAL A 762 -19.01 -16.81 20.18
C VAL A 762 -19.53 -17.63 21.38
N PRO A 763 -20.07 -16.99 22.43
CA PRO A 763 -20.54 -17.69 23.61
C PRO A 763 -21.75 -18.55 23.26
N SER A 764 -21.78 -19.78 23.77
CA SER A 764 -22.70 -20.82 23.28
C SER A 764 -24.10 -20.74 23.89
N THR A 765 -24.29 -19.92 24.93
CA THR A 765 -25.58 -19.58 25.50
C THR A 765 -25.73 -18.07 25.68
N PRO A 766 -26.98 -17.54 25.71
CA PRO A 766 -27.22 -16.15 26.08
C PRO A 766 -26.62 -15.75 27.43
N GLU A 767 -26.47 -16.69 28.37
CA GLU A 767 -25.86 -16.45 29.69
C GLU A 767 -24.34 -16.37 29.61
N GLU A 768 -23.67 -17.22 28.81
CA GLU A 768 -22.24 -17.10 28.53
C GLU A 768 -21.92 -15.83 27.74
N PHE A 769 -22.85 -15.38 26.88
CA PHE A 769 -22.73 -14.11 26.17
C PHE A 769 -22.77 -12.93 27.12
N LEU A 770 -23.73 -12.94 28.05
CA LEU A 770 -23.84 -11.93 29.09
C LEU A 770 -22.62 -11.97 30.04
N ASP A 771 -22.19 -13.16 30.46
CA ASP A 771 -21.00 -13.34 31.32
C ASP A 771 -19.73 -12.85 30.60
N SER A 772 -19.53 -13.16 29.32
CA SER A 772 -18.39 -12.69 28.52
C SER A 772 -18.42 -11.19 28.26
N PHE A 773 -19.61 -10.63 27.99
CA PHE A 773 -19.81 -9.19 27.86
C PHE A 773 -19.50 -8.46 29.17
N LEU A 774 -20.01 -8.97 30.30
CA LEU A 774 -19.74 -8.42 31.63
C LEU A 774 -18.28 -8.58 32.06
N GLU A 775 -17.62 -9.70 31.72
CA GLU A 775 -16.18 -9.87 31.95
C GLU A 775 -15.33 -8.93 31.08
N CYS A 776 -15.72 -8.73 29.82
CA CYS A 776 -15.06 -7.77 28.93
C CYS A 776 -15.26 -6.34 29.42
N PHE A 777 -16.46 -6.02 29.90
CA PHE A 777 -16.78 -4.75 30.54
C PHE A 777 -16.02 -4.56 31.85
N ASP A 778 -15.92 -5.57 32.71
CA ASP A 778 -15.13 -5.54 33.94
C ASP A 778 -13.64 -5.35 33.64
N LYS A 779 -13.09 -6.04 32.63
CA LYS A 779 -11.71 -5.85 32.15
C LYS A 779 -11.50 -4.45 31.55
N PHE A 780 -12.49 -3.90 30.87
CA PHE A 780 -12.46 -2.53 30.36
C PHE A 780 -12.47 -1.52 31.52
N LEU A 781 -13.33 -1.71 32.52
CA LEU A 781 -13.41 -0.88 33.73
C LEU A 781 -12.15 -0.97 34.61
N GLU A 782 -11.52 -2.14 34.70
CA GLU A 782 -10.25 -2.32 35.42
C GLU A 782 -9.05 -1.79 34.62
N GLY A 783 -9.03 -2.00 33.31
CA GLY A 783 -8.01 -1.45 32.41
C GLY A 783 -8.04 0.08 32.32
N ALA A 784 -9.20 0.70 32.54
CA ALA A 784 -9.36 2.16 32.56
C ALA A 784 -8.80 2.84 33.83
N LYS A 785 -8.54 2.10 34.92
CA LYS A 785 -7.99 2.66 36.17
C LYS A 785 -6.62 3.29 35.99
N LYS A 786 -5.77 2.66 35.18
CA LYS A 786 -4.45 3.18 34.80
C LYS A 786 -4.06 2.60 33.44
N TYR A 787 -4.37 3.35 32.40
CA TYR A 787 -4.09 3.00 31.02
C TYR A 787 -2.92 3.85 30.53
N GLU A 788 -1.73 3.27 30.46
CA GLU A 788 -0.55 3.92 29.90
C GLU A 788 -0.09 3.11 28.69
N ARG A 789 -0.11 3.72 27.49
CA ARG A 789 0.34 3.08 26.24
C ARG A 789 1.06 4.05 25.32
N VAL A 790 2.11 3.52 24.69
CA VAL A 790 2.79 4.16 23.57
C VAL A 790 2.45 3.37 22.31
N PHE A 791 1.69 3.99 21.42
CA PHE A 791 1.49 3.51 20.06
C PHE A 791 2.59 4.09 19.19
N GLU A 792 3.24 3.26 18.41
CA GLU A 792 4.29 3.70 17.49
C GLU A 792 4.21 2.82 16.25
N GLN A 793 4.33 3.43 15.08
CA GLN A 793 4.21 2.74 13.81
C GLN A 793 5.10 3.41 12.77
N HIS A 794 5.95 2.61 12.13
CA HIS A 794 6.72 3.02 10.96
C HIS A 794 6.11 2.32 9.74
N SER A 795 5.87 3.05 8.65
CA SER A 795 5.19 2.52 7.47
C SER A 795 5.80 3.04 6.17
N LEU A 796 6.15 2.13 5.26
CA LEU A 796 6.37 2.43 3.83
C LEU A 796 5.04 2.21 3.12
N PHE A 797 4.31 3.28 2.83
CA PHE A 797 2.95 3.23 2.28
C PHE A 797 2.92 3.38 0.75
N LEU A 798 4.01 3.86 0.14
CA LEU A 798 4.19 3.94 -1.31
C LEU A 798 5.61 3.47 -1.65
N ASP A 799 5.71 2.58 -2.62
CA ASP A 799 6.98 2.03 -3.12
C ASP A 799 6.74 1.54 -4.55
N SER A 800 7.15 2.34 -5.54
CA SER A 800 6.87 2.08 -6.95
C SER A 800 7.96 2.65 -7.85
N ASP A 801 8.50 1.81 -8.73
CA ASP A 801 9.44 2.25 -9.76
C ASP A 801 8.90 1.96 -11.16
N LEU A 802 9.03 2.93 -12.04
CA LEU A 802 8.96 2.74 -13.48
C LEU A 802 10.38 2.65 -14.02
N VAL A 803 10.70 1.52 -14.67
CA VAL A 803 12.04 1.25 -15.21
C VAL A 803 11.99 1.21 -16.73
N TYR A 804 12.87 2.00 -17.35
CA TYR A 804 13.01 2.12 -18.80
C TYR A 804 14.44 1.74 -19.23
N PRO A 805 14.63 1.07 -20.38
CA PRO A 805 15.94 0.82 -20.94
C PRO A 805 16.55 2.08 -21.54
N THR A 806 17.88 2.11 -21.51
CA THR A 806 18.73 3.05 -22.28
C THR A 806 19.52 2.29 -23.36
N ALA A 807 20.15 2.99 -24.30
CA ALA A 807 20.94 2.38 -25.37
C ALA A 807 22.19 1.66 -24.86
N ALA A 808 22.74 2.11 -23.74
CA ALA A 808 23.83 1.41 -23.06
C ALA A 808 23.35 0.19 -22.24
N GLY A 809 22.04 -0.11 -22.26
CA GLY A 809 21.44 -1.20 -21.49
C GLY A 809 21.29 -0.90 -20.00
N LEU A 810 21.45 0.37 -19.58
CA LEU A 810 21.26 0.78 -18.19
C LEU A 810 19.78 1.02 -17.90
N PRO A 811 19.28 0.65 -16.71
CA PRO A 811 17.97 1.08 -16.23
C PRO A 811 17.94 2.59 -15.92
N LEU A 812 17.06 3.32 -16.62
CA LEU A 812 16.55 4.62 -16.20
C LEU A 812 15.32 4.39 -15.30
N ARG A 813 15.37 4.87 -14.06
CA ARG A 813 14.32 4.67 -13.05
C ARG A 813 13.63 5.98 -12.71
N LEU A 814 12.32 5.91 -12.63
CA LEU A 814 11.46 6.91 -12.02
C LEU A 814 10.80 6.28 -10.79
N SER A 815 11.33 6.61 -9.61
CA SER A 815 10.97 6.00 -8.33
C SER A 815 10.11 6.94 -7.50
N TYR A 816 9.06 6.40 -6.87
CA TYR A 816 8.20 7.09 -5.92
C TYR A 816 8.13 6.32 -4.62
N GLU A 817 8.50 6.97 -3.52
CA GLU A 817 8.54 6.34 -2.20
C GLU A 817 7.83 7.22 -1.18
N GLY A 818 7.05 6.61 -0.30
CA GLY A 818 6.26 7.30 0.71
C GLY A 818 6.36 6.60 2.05
N THR A 819 6.88 7.30 3.05
CA THR A 819 7.13 6.77 4.39
C THR A 819 6.46 7.62 5.46
N GLY A 820 5.87 6.98 6.46
CA GLY A 820 5.27 7.63 7.62
C GLY A 820 5.74 6.98 8.92
N VAL A 821 6.13 7.79 9.88
CA VAL A 821 6.48 7.40 11.24
C VAL A 821 5.59 8.18 12.18
N ALA A 822 4.75 7.48 12.95
CA ALA A 822 3.82 8.08 13.89
C ALA A 822 4.01 7.48 15.28
N ARG A 823 3.98 8.32 16.29
CA ARG A 823 4.00 7.93 17.70
C ARG A 823 2.92 8.69 18.47
N LEU A 824 2.15 7.96 19.27
CA LEU A 824 1.16 8.49 20.19
C LEU A 824 1.42 7.90 21.58
N GLU A 825 1.89 8.74 22.49
CA GLU A 825 1.95 8.39 23.91
C GLU A 825 0.68 8.89 24.60
N THR A 826 -0.05 7.97 25.23
CA THR A 826 -1.28 8.27 25.96
C THR A 826 -1.23 7.66 27.36
N SER A 827 -1.62 8.46 28.34
CA SER A 827 -1.86 8.01 29.72
C SER A 827 -3.27 8.45 30.12
N LEU A 828 -4.08 7.53 30.62
CA LEU A 828 -5.42 7.78 31.11
C LEU A 828 -5.54 7.15 32.51
N GLU A 829 -5.81 7.96 33.51
CA GLU A 829 -6.02 7.54 34.90
C GLU A 829 -7.44 7.96 35.30
N VAL A 830 -8.36 6.99 35.30
CA VAL A 830 -9.79 7.21 35.61
C VAL A 830 -10.31 6.08 36.49
N ASP A 831 -10.67 6.38 37.75
CA ASP A 831 -11.36 5.39 38.58
C ASP A 831 -12.86 5.39 38.27
N ILE A 832 -13.25 4.69 37.21
CA ILE A 832 -14.66 4.59 36.80
C ILE A 832 -15.54 3.99 37.92
N LYS A 833 -14.99 3.10 38.77
CA LYS A 833 -15.72 2.52 39.89
C LYS A 833 -16.01 3.56 40.98
N GLU A 834 -15.14 4.54 41.17
CA GLU A 834 -15.35 5.68 42.07
C GLU A 834 -16.32 6.70 41.46
N ILE A 835 -16.17 7.03 40.17
CA ILE A 835 -17.06 7.96 39.44
C ILE A 835 -18.51 7.45 39.43
N VAL A 836 -18.73 6.16 39.22
CA VAL A 836 -20.09 5.57 39.24
C VAL A 836 -20.69 5.57 40.65
N LYS A 837 -19.87 5.39 41.70
CA LYS A 837 -20.33 5.42 43.10
C LYS A 837 -20.58 6.83 43.62
N ASP A 838 -19.73 7.76 43.23
CA ASP A 838 -19.75 9.14 43.68
C ASP A 838 -19.27 10.08 42.56
N TYR A 839 -20.16 10.31 41.59
CA TYR A 839 -19.90 11.20 40.47
C TYR A 839 -19.55 12.63 40.90
N LYS A 840 -19.89 12.98 42.15
CA LYS A 840 -19.71 14.30 42.74
C LYS A 840 -18.27 14.59 43.19
N ASN A 841 -17.40 13.57 43.24
CA ASN A 841 -15.97 13.70 43.57
C ASN A 841 -15.06 13.10 42.48
N ALA A 842 -15.53 13.07 41.23
CA ALA A 842 -14.84 12.43 40.11
C ALA A 842 -13.48 13.08 39.81
N LYS A 843 -12.44 12.25 39.58
CA LYS A 843 -11.11 12.70 39.14
C LYS A 843 -10.68 11.95 37.89
N PHE A 844 -10.10 12.66 36.93
CA PHE A 844 -9.45 12.04 35.78
C PHE A 844 -8.18 12.78 35.37
N ASN A 845 -7.18 12.03 34.93
CA ASN A 845 -5.95 12.55 34.32
C ASN A 845 -5.78 11.95 32.92
N VAL A 846 -5.52 12.81 31.93
CA VAL A 846 -5.27 12.45 30.53
C VAL A 846 -3.98 13.10 30.06
N LYS A 847 -2.97 12.29 29.75
CA LYS A 847 -1.76 12.72 29.03
C LYS A 847 -1.86 12.30 27.57
N LEU A 848 -1.59 13.21 26.63
CA LEU A 848 -1.61 12.97 25.20
C LEU A 848 -0.39 13.63 24.53
N VAL A 849 0.45 12.83 23.88
CA VAL A 849 1.67 13.29 23.18
C VAL A 849 1.73 12.66 21.79
N PRO A 850 1.06 13.26 20.78
CA PRO A 850 1.18 12.81 19.40
C PRO A 850 2.37 13.47 18.70
N SER A 851 3.13 12.68 17.96
CA SER A 851 4.18 13.14 17.05
C SER A 851 4.22 12.29 15.79
N GLY A 852 4.58 12.88 14.66
CA GLY A 852 4.69 12.15 13.40
C GLY A 852 5.53 12.88 12.35
N SER A 853 6.18 12.09 11.50
CA SER A 853 6.98 12.50 10.35
C SER A 853 6.54 11.69 9.14
N TYR A 854 6.29 12.36 8.03
CA TYR A 854 5.88 11.75 6.77
C TYR A 854 6.76 12.30 5.66
N GLU A 855 7.24 11.45 4.77
CA GLU A 855 8.06 11.83 3.64
C GLU A 855 7.56 11.20 2.35
N LEU A 856 7.52 12.00 1.28
CA LEU A 856 7.22 11.58 -0.07
C LEU A 856 8.41 11.96 -0.96
N THR A 857 9.00 11.00 -1.65
CA THR A 857 10.13 11.21 -2.56
C THR A 857 9.76 10.83 -3.99
N GLY A 858 10.26 11.60 -4.95
CA GLY A 858 10.20 11.32 -6.38
C GLY A 858 11.60 11.46 -6.99
N THR A 859 12.12 10.40 -7.59
CA THR A 859 13.51 10.33 -8.05
C THR A 859 13.61 9.89 -9.51
N LEU A 860 14.22 10.73 -10.36
CA LEU A 860 14.63 10.37 -11.72
C LEU A 860 16.12 10.01 -11.70
N SER A 861 16.47 8.74 -11.91
CA SER A 861 17.84 8.25 -11.75
C SER A 861 18.26 7.25 -12.83
N VAL A 862 19.57 7.12 -13.05
CA VAL A 862 20.16 6.06 -13.88
C VAL A 862 21.06 5.22 -13.00
N ASP A 863 20.91 3.89 -13.08
CA ASP A 863 21.71 2.92 -12.35
C ASP A 863 22.73 2.23 -13.28
N ALA A 864 24.01 2.42 -12.98
CA ALA A 864 25.15 1.87 -13.69
C ALA A 864 25.86 0.77 -12.88
N PHE A 865 25.07 -0.15 -12.30
CA PHE A 865 25.48 -1.35 -11.57
C PHE A 865 26.04 -1.11 -10.16
N THR A 866 27.16 -0.40 -10.06
CA THR A 866 27.84 -0.10 -8.79
C THR A 866 27.46 1.27 -8.25
N VAL A 867 27.09 2.20 -9.14
CA VAL A 867 26.76 3.58 -8.81
C VAL A 867 25.48 3.97 -9.54
N SER A 868 24.61 4.66 -8.83
CA SER A 868 23.41 5.29 -9.39
C SER A 868 23.48 6.79 -9.15
N THR A 869 22.98 7.58 -10.10
CA THR A 869 22.92 9.04 -9.95
C THR A 869 21.64 9.59 -10.58
N GLY A 870 21.12 10.69 -10.04
CA GLY A 870 19.85 11.24 -10.47
C GLY A 870 19.48 12.56 -9.80
N LEU A 871 18.24 12.98 -10.05
CA LEU A 871 17.60 14.13 -9.44
C LEU A 871 16.46 13.63 -8.55
N GLN A 872 16.40 14.11 -7.30
CA GLN A 872 15.41 13.72 -6.31
C GLN A 872 14.69 14.95 -5.77
N LEU A 873 13.36 14.87 -5.71
CA LEU A 873 12.49 15.76 -4.96
C LEU A 873 12.01 15.01 -3.70
N SER A 874 12.15 15.61 -2.53
CA SER A 874 11.55 15.10 -1.29
C SER A 874 10.65 16.15 -0.63
N GLY A 875 9.48 15.72 -0.18
CA GLY A 875 8.53 16.52 0.60
C GLY A 875 8.31 15.87 1.96
N THR A 876 8.67 16.57 3.03
CA THR A 876 8.53 16.11 4.42
C THR A 876 7.46 16.91 5.14
N VAL A 877 6.53 16.23 5.82
CA VAL A 877 5.54 16.80 6.72
C VAL A 877 5.80 16.29 8.13
N HIS A 878 5.82 17.17 9.12
CA HIS A 878 6.03 16.84 10.51
C HIS A 878 5.03 17.54 11.44
N SER A 879 4.69 16.89 12.54
CA SER A 879 3.83 17.42 13.62
C SER A 879 4.28 16.86 14.96
N SER A 880 4.31 17.68 16.01
CA SER A 880 4.68 17.26 17.36
C SER A 880 4.05 18.19 18.40
N THR A 881 3.13 17.64 19.19
CA THR A 881 2.35 18.36 20.21
C THR A 881 2.27 17.52 21.49
N GLY A 882 1.89 18.13 22.62
CA GLY A 882 1.83 17.40 23.88
C GLY A 882 1.16 18.16 25.01
N SER A 883 0.20 17.53 25.68
CA SER A 883 -0.53 18.14 26.78
C SER A 883 -0.96 17.09 27.82
N SER A 884 -1.05 17.51 29.07
CA SER A 884 -1.61 16.73 30.18
C SER A 884 -2.78 17.49 30.77
N VAL A 885 -3.94 16.84 30.90
CA VAL A 885 -5.17 17.41 31.42
C VAL A 885 -5.52 16.70 32.72
N ASN A 886 -5.56 17.44 33.82
CA ASN A 886 -5.98 16.96 35.13
C ASN A 886 -7.32 17.63 35.47
N PHE A 887 -8.33 16.83 35.80
CA PHE A 887 -9.63 17.32 36.21
C PHE A 887 -10.05 16.67 37.53
N ALA A 888 -10.61 17.47 38.43
CA ALA A 888 -11.21 17.02 39.67
C ALA A 888 -12.52 17.76 39.93
N LEU A 889 -13.58 17.02 40.25
CA LEU A 889 -14.78 17.54 40.86
C LEU A 889 -14.65 17.41 42.38
N LEU A 890 -14.99 18.47 43.10
CA LEU A 890 -14.76 18.66 44.53
C LEU A 890 -16.07 19.11 45.21
N ASP A 891 -16.08 19.10 46.54
CA ASP A 891 -17.17 19.61 47.38
C ASP A 891 -18.55 19.04 47.01
N GLY A 892 -18.62 17.75 46.65
CA GLY A 892 -19.91 17.12 46.33
C GLY A 892 -20.54 17.64 45.03
N GLY A 893 -19.72 17.97 44.04
CA GLY A 893 -20.15 18.43 42.72
C GLY A 893 -20.30 19.95 42.62
N LYS A 894 -19.96 20.66 43.69
CA LYS A 894 -20.10 22.12 43.79
C LYS A 894 -18.84 22.85 43.38
N ALA A 895 -17.69 22.19 43.35
CA ALA A 895 -16.46 22.78 42.85
C ALA A 895 -15.81 21.91 41.77
N TYR A 896 -15.07 22.53 40.85
CA TYR A 896 -14.21 21.82 39.91
C TYR A 896 -12.83 22.48 39.85
N ASP A 897 -11.81 21.67 39.60
CA ASP A 897 -10.44 22.06 39.33
C ASP A 897 -10.01 21.40 38.02
N LEU A 898 -9.64 22.21 37.03
CA LEU A 898 -9.15 21.78 35.73
C LEU A 898 -7.77 22.40 35.52
N THR A 899 -6.77 21.56 35.34
CA THR A 899 -5.40 21.96 35.03
C THR A 899 -4.99 21.37 33.68
N ILE A 900 -4.47 22.20 32.78
CA ILE A 900 -3.88 21.78 31.51
C ILE A 900 -2.40 22.14 31.52
N ASP A 901 -1.53 21.14 31.59
CA ASP A 901 -0.08 21.29 31.52
C ASP A 901 0.39 21.10 30.06
N SER A 902 1.06 22.11 29.50
CA SER A 902 1.71 21.98 28.19
C SER A 902 3.08 21.32 28.37
N LEU A 903 3.30 20.20 27.66
CA LEU A 903 4.55 19.45 27.79
C LEU A 903 5.70 20.06 26.98
N PHE A 904 5.38 20.91 26.01
CA PHE A 904 6.34 21.64 25.18
C PHE A 904 5.98 23.12 25.13
N LYS A 905 6.99 23.99 25.24
CA LYS A 905 6.79 25.44 25.07
C LYS A 905 6.41 25.79 23.63
N LYS A 906 7.07 25.15 22.65
CA LYS A 906 6.76 25.23 21.23
C LYS A 906 6.03 23.95 20.80
N GLN A 907 4.75 24.06 20.46
CA GLN A 907 3.96 22.97 19.90
C GLN A 907 3.90 23.11 18.37
N GLU A 908 4.54 22.19 17.65
CA GLU A 908 4.61 22.24 16.19
C GLU A 908 3.39 21.56 15.59
N LEU A 909 2.41 22.35 15.12
CA LEU A 909 1.16 21.81 14.58
C LEU A 909 1.41 21.13 13.23
N ILE A 910 2.09 21.82 12.32
CA ILE A 910 2.50 21.28 11.03
C ILE A 910 3.77 21.99 10.53
N SER A 911 4.73 21.22 10.05
CA SER A 911 5.91 21.71 9.33
C SER A 911 6.03 20.96 8.02
N PHE A 912 6.11 21.70 6.92
CA PHE A 912 6.33 21.18 5.58
C PHE A 912 7.70 21.64 5.07
N ASN A 913 8.46 20.73 4.47
CA ASN A 913 9.74 21.02 3.84
C ASN A 913 9.85 20.28 2.50
N SER A 914 10.16 20.99 1.43
CA SER A 914 10.42 20.43 0.10
C SER A 914 11.86 20.69 -0.29
N LYS A 915 12.59 19.66 -0.72
CA LYS A 915 13.99 19.73 -1.16
C LYS A 915 14.15 19.10 -2.54
N LEU A 916 14.88 19.79 -3.42
CA LEU A 916 15.25 19.30 -4.74
C LEU A 916 16.78 19.22 -4.83
N VAL A 917 17.33 18.02 -5.01
CA VAL A 917 18.78 17.75 -4.93
C VAL A 917 19.22 16.77 -6.00
N PHE A 918 20.49 16.86 -6.41
CA PHE A 918 21.13 15.74 -7.10
C PHE A 918 21.51 14.67 -6.08
N VAL A 919 21.40 13.42 -6.48
CA VAL A 919 21.74 12.29 -5.62
C VAL A 919 22.67 11.32 -6.32
N THR A 920 23.58 10.76 -5.54
CA THR A 920 24.47 9.69 -5.98
C THR A 920 24.51 8.62 -4.89
N ARG A 921 24.32 7.36 -5.28
CA ARG A 921 24.40 6.22 -4.36
C ARG A 921 25.33 5.18 -4.93
N GLU A 922 26.40 4.90 -4.19
CA GLU A 922 27.18 3.68 -4.36
C GLU A 922 26.40 2.53 -3.72
N ARG A 923 26.38 1.36 -4.38
CA ARG A 923 25.58 0.22 -3.95
C ARG A 923 25.86 -0.12 -2.47
N GLY A 924 24.81 -0.25 -1.67
CA GLY A 924 24.83 -0.58 -0.22
C GLY A 924 25.53 0.42 0.69
N ASN A 925 25.89 1.59 0.17
CA ASN A 925 26.31 2.75 0.94
C ASN A 925 25.15 3.76 1.03
N GLN A 926 25.28 4.70 1.99
CA GLN A 926 24.30 5.78 2.17
C GLN A 926 24.19 6.66 0.93
N LEU A 927 22.98 7.18 0.71
CA LEU A 927 22.72 8.20 -0.32
C LEU A 927 23.52 9.49 -0.06
N ILE A 928 24.22 9.97 -1.07
CA ILE A 928 24.90 11.27 -1.05
C ILE A 928 24.02 12.28 -1.77
N SER A 929 23.63 13.35 -1.09
CA SER A 929 22.88 14.47 -1.69
C SER A 929 23.82 15.65 -1.99
N LEU A 930 23.63 16.22 -3.17
CA LEU A 930 24.36 17.37 -3.70
C LEU A 930 23.34 18.51 -3.92
N PRO A 931 23.43 19.61 -3.17
CA PRO A 931 22.45 20.69 -3.26
C PRO A 931 22.54 21.42 -4.60
N LEU A 932 21.39 21.91 -5.08
CA LEU A 932 21.32 22.76 -6.27
C LEU A 932 21.78 24.19 -5.95
N LYS A 933 22.46 24.82 -6.91
CA LYS A 933 22.77 26.26 -6.88
C LYS A 933 21.51 27.06 -7.23
N LEU A 934 20.75 27.50 -6.23
CA LEU A 934 19.52 28.27 -6.43
C LEU A 934 19.84 29.77 -6.43
N ASN A 935 19.66 30.45 -7.57
CA ASN A 935 19.93 31.89 -7.72
C ASN A 935 18.68 32.72 -7.43
N GLN A 936 18.21 32.77 -6.18
CA GLN A 936 17.36 33.85 -5.64
C GLN A 936 17.09 33.63 -4.14
N GLN A 937 17.32 34.67 -3.33
CA GLN A 937 17.15 34.62 -1.88
C GLN A 937 15.69 34.77 -1.43
N VAL A 938 15.41 33.98 -0.39
CA VAL A 938 14.18 33.74 0.36
C VAL A 938 13.41 35.01 0.74
N LYS A 939 12.17 35.16 0.26
CA LYS A 939 11.15 35.93 1.00
C LYS A 939 10.72 35.04 2.18
N GLU A 940 11.41 35.16 3.30
CA GLU A 940 10.95 34.57 4.55
C GLU A 940 9.86 35.45 5.12
N PHE A 941 8.65 34.92 5.16
CA PHE A 941 7.58 35.48 5.96
C PHE A 941 7.58 34.75 7.29
N LYS A 942 7.65 35.49 8.39
CA LYS A 942 7.41 34.97 9.72
C LYS A 942 6.54 35.98 10.44
N GLU A 943 5.32 35.59 10.73
CA GLU A 943 4.37 36.40 11.50
C GLU A 943 3.86 35.61 12.69
N CYS A 944 3.61 36.30 13.80
CA CYS A 944 3.01 35.74 14.99
C CYS A 944 1.82 36.59 15.40
N PHE A 945 0.70 35.93 15.70
CA PHE A 945 -0.48 36.54 16.29
C PHE A 945 -0.40 36.37 17.81
N ASP A 946 -0.04 37.44 18.50
CA ASP A 946 0.23 37.51 19.95
C ASP A 946 -0.88 38.20 20.75
N ASN A 947 -1.95 38.69 20.10
CA ASN A 947 -3.11 39.28 20.79
C ASN A 947 -3.75 38.31 21.81
N LEU A 948 -3.64 37.00 21.59
CA LEU A 948 -4.10 35.97 22.52
C LEU A 948 -3.11 35.74 23.68
N TYR A 949 -1.85 36.15 23.57
CA TYR A 949 -0.85 35.95 24.61
C TYR A 949 -1.20 36.70 25.88
N HIS A 950 -1.67 37.94 25.77
CA HIS A 950 -2.08 38.73 26.92
C HIS A 950 -3.38 38.22 27.56
N LEU A 951 -4.28 37.60 26.77
CA LEU A 951 -5.57 37.10 27.24
C LEU A 951 -5.45 35.70 27.87
N VAL A 952 -4.79 34.78 27.18
CA VAL A 952 -4.79 33.35 27.49
C VAL A 952 -3.40 32.71 27.36
N GLY A 953 -2.31 33.47 27.19
CA GLY A 953 -0.95 32.90 27.19
C GLY A 953 -0.63 32.01 25.98
N VAL A 954 -1.25 32.29 24.82
CA VAL A 954 -1.04 31.54 23.56
C VAL A 954 -0.63 32.50 22.44
N THR A 955 0.43 32.17 21.72
CA THR A 955 0.86 32.87 20.50
C THR A 955 0.82 31.90 19.32
N VAL A 956 0.16 32.29 18.23
CA VAL A 956 0.09 31.49 17.00
C VAL A 956 1.11 32.04 16.02
N CYS A 957 2.10 31.24 15.60
CA CYS A 957 3.14 31.67 14.68
C CYS A 957 3.09 30.86 13.38
N ALA A 958 3.24 31.56 12.25
CA ALA A 958 3.38 30.97 10.93
C ALA A 958 4.66 31.46 10.27
N SER A 959 5.45 30.55 9.70
CA SER A 959 6.58 30.88 8.85
C SER A 959 6.46 30.21 7.48
N ALA A 960 6.89 30.91 6.44
CA ALA A 960 6.98 30.38 5.10
C ALA A 960 8.21 30.96 4.39
N GLY A 961 8.94 30.12 3.68
CA GLY A 961 10.10 30.50 2.89
C GLY A 961 10.14 29.69 1.60
N GLN A 962 10.65 30.29 0.54
CA GLN A 962 10.82 29.62 -0.75
C GLN A 962 12.15 30.00 -1.40
N LYS A 963 12.76 29.05 -2.09
CA LYS A 963 13.87 29.28 -3.03
C LYS A 963 13.49 28.67 -4.35
N GLN A 964 13.20 29.50 -5.33
CA GLN A 964 12.74 29.06 -6.64
C GLN A 964 13.88 29.03 -7.65
N ILE A 965 13.72 28.15 -8.64
CA ILE A 965 14.46 28.21 -9.89
C ILE A 965 13.66 29.10 -10.84
N PRO A 966 14.28 30.06 -11.53
CA PRO A 966 13.60 30.86 -12.56
C PRO A 966 12.89 29.95 -13.58
N GLY A 967 11.57 30.04 -13.71
CA GLY A 967 10.80 29.17 -14.61
C GLY A 967 9.30 29.10 -14.29
N LYS A 968 8.55 28.30 -15.06
CA LYS A 968 7.08 28.11 -14.92
C LYS A 968 6.70 26.67 -14.52
N ALA A 969 7.56 25.96 -13.79
CA ALA A 969 7.21 24.65 -13.23
C ALA A 969 6.12 24.78 -12.16
N LEU A 970 5.33 23.72 -11.93
CA LEU A 970 4.24 23.73 -10.95
C LEU A 970 4.81 23.55 -9.53
N VAL A 971 4.38 24.34 -8.55
CA VAL A 971 4.71 24.12 -7.13
C VAL A 971 4.33 22.69 -6.71
N PRO A 972 5.20 21.93 -6.00
CA PRO A 972 6.50 22.31 -5.45
C PRO A 972 7.71 21.94 -6.34
N LEU A 973 7.50 21.67 -7.64
CA LEU A 973 8.54 21.24 -8.60
C LEU A 973 9.47 22.38 -9.04
N ASP A 974 9.16 23.62 -8.72
CA ASP A 974 9.93 24.81 -9.10
C ASP A 974 10.95 25.26 -8.03
N GLY A 975 11.11 24.54 -6.93
CA GLY A 975 12.13 24.90 -5.94
C GLY A 975 12.02 24.23 -4.56
N GLU A 976 12.73 24.82 -3.60
CA GLU A 976 12.65 24.45 -2.18
C GLU A 976 11.57 25.29 -1.49
N TYR A 977 10.76 24.64 -0.66
CA TYR A 977 9.67 25.26 0.08
C TYR A 977 9.75 24.87 1.54
N GLN A 978 9.59 25.84 2.43
CA GLN A 978 9.47 25.61 3.86
C GLN A 978 8.22 26.31 4.34
N ALA A 979 7.38 25.61 5.10
CA ALA A 979 6.25 26.20 5.81
C ALA A 979 6.16 25.60 7.20
N GLU A 980 5.82 26.41 8.20
CA GLU A 980 5.69 25.99 9.58
C GLU A 980 4.53 26.73 10.24
N LEU A 981 3.67 26.01 10.94
CA LEU A 981 2.63 26.55 11.79
C LEU A 981 2.81 25.94 13.18
N TYR A 982 3.00 26.78 14.19
CA TYR A 982 3.26 26.34 15.55
C TYR A 982 2.63 27.27 16.58
N LEU A 983 2.41 26.74 17.78
CA LEU A 983 1.94 27.48 18.95
C LEU A 983 3.09 27.67 19.93
N GLU A 984 3.25 28.87 20.48
CA GLU A 984 4.00 29.11 21.71
C GLU A 984 3.01 29.28 22.84
N VAL A 985 3.11 28.43 23.85
CA VAL A 985 2.12 28.34 24.95
C VAL A 985 2.80 28.40 26.31
N ASP A 986 2.07 28.92 27.28
CA ASP A 986 2.47 28.89 28.68
C ASP A 986 2.52 27.44 29.21
N PRO A 987 3.35 27.17 30.23
CA PRO A 987 3.56 25.81 30.74
C PRO A 987 2.29 25.21 31.38
N LYS A 988 1.40 26.05 31.93
CA LYS A 988 0.25 25.59 32.71
C LYS A 988 -0.93 26.54 32.63
N TYR A 989 -2.12 25.98 32.46
CA TYR A 989 -3.41 26.66 32.54
C TYR A 989 -4.23 26.06 33.67
N HIS A 990 -4.78 26.91 34.54
CA HIS A 990 -5.55 26.49 35.71
C HIS A 990 -6.92 27.15 35.69
N PHE A 991 -7.98 26.35 35.72
CA PHE A 991 -9.36 26.79 35.75
C PHE A 991 -10.03 26.20 36.99
N THR A 992 -10.70 27.03 37.78
CA THR A 992 -11.51 26.51 38.89
C THR A 992 -12.92 27.07 38.83
N GLY A 993 -13.87 26.33 39.37
CA GLY A 993 -15.22 26.81 39.59
C GLY A 993 -15.69 26.38 40.96
N LYS A 994 -16.41 27.25 41.67
CA LYS A 994 -17.00 26.94 42.97
C LYS A 994 -18.40 27.54 43.08
N TYR A 995 -19.38 26.70 43.35
CA TYR A 995 -20.74 27.06 43.71
C TYR A 995 -20.91 27.02 45.22
N ASP A 996 -21.29 28.14 45.79
CA ASP A 996 -21.58 28.32 47.20
C ASP A 996 -23.09 28.54 47.38
N ASP A 997 -23.74 27.62 48.08
CA ASP A 997 -25.15 27.64 48.46
C ASP A 997 -25.31 27.52 49.99
N THR A 998 -24.25 27.82 50.75
CA THR A 998 -24.26 27.71 52.22
C THR A 998 -25.36 28.56 52.85
N ASP A 999 -25.66 29.72 52.27
CA ASP A 999 -26.88 30.48 52.51
C ASP A 999 -27.87 30.29 51.36
N LYS A 1000 -29.04 29.70 51.63
CA LYS A 1000 -30.09 29.54 50.59
C LYS A 1000 -30.62 30.86 50.05
N GLN A 1001 -30.45 31.94 50.80
CA GLN A 1001 -30.85 33.29 50.43
C GLN A 1001 -29.73 34.05 49.72
N HIS A 1002 -28.46 33.60 49.80
CA HIS A 1002 -27.30 34.15 49.10
C HIS A 1002 -26.51 33.02 48.43
N GLN A 1003 -26.70 32.87 47.12
CA GLN A 1003 -25.98 31.86 46.32
C GLN A 1003 -24.92 32.54 45.47
N SER A 1004 -23.75 31.90 45.30
CA SER A 1004 -22.73 32.43 44.39
C SER A 1004 -22.00 31.35 43.60
N VAL A 1005 -21.58 31.67 42.38
CA VAL A 1005 -20.70 30.89 41.52
C VAL A 1005 -19.45 31.71 41.27
N LEU A 1006 -18.29 31.22 41.68
CA LEU A 1006 -16.98 31.81 41.38
C LEU A 1006 -16.27 30.94 40.35
N LEU A 1007 -15.95 31.50 39.18
CA LEU A 1007 -15.10 30.88 38.17
C LEU A 1007 -13.77 31.62 38.15
N THR A 1008 -12.65 30.90 38.11
CA THR A 1008 -11.32 31.49 37.98
C THR A 1008 -10.54 30.86 36.83
N PHE A 1009 -9.69 31.67 36.22
CA PHE A 1009 -8.70 31.28 35.23
C PHE A 1009 -7.35 31.88 35.64
N ASP A 1010 -6.29 31.08 35.59
CA ASP A 1010 -4.93 31.51 35.85
C ASP A 1010 -3.92 30.76 34.97
N THR A 1011 -2.71 31.34 34.83
CA THR A 1011 -1.59 30.72 34.10
C THR A 1011 -0.38 30.60 35.03
N PRO A 1012 -0.34 29.59 35.92
CA PRO A 1012 0.73 29.48 36.92
C PRO A 1012 2.10 29.26 36.28
N GLY A 1013 3.12 29.97 36.76
CA GLY A 1013 4.49 29.88 36.23
C GLY A 1013 4.72 30.61 34.91
N SER A 1014 3.74 31.40 34.44
CA SER A 1014 3.96 32.36 33.34
C SER A 1014 4.62 33.65 33.84
N ASP A 1015 5.35 34.32 32.95
CA ASP A 1015 6.00 35.62 33.21
C ASP A 1015 4.99 36.76 33.43
N SER A 1016 3.73 36.58 33.00
CA SER A 1016 2.64 37.55 33.15
C SER A 1016 1.51 37.01 34.01
N LYS A 1017 1.05 37.78 35.00
CA LYS A 1017 -0.11 37.41 35.83
C LYS A 1017 -1.41 37.58 35.03
N ARG A 1018 -2.18 36.51 34.86
CA ARG A 1018 -3.45 36.50 34.09
C ARG A 1018 -4.68 36.11 34.91
N THR A 1019 -4.55 36.08 36.23
CA THR A 1019 -5.61 35.65 37.14
C THR A 1019 -6.89 36.45 36.92
N THR A 1020 -7.89 35.79 36.35
CA THR A 1020 -9.20 36.36 36.03
C THR A 1020 -10.26 35.60 36.80
N SER A 1021 -11.20 36.30 37.42
CA SER A 1021 -12.31 35.68 38.13
C SER A 1021 -13.65 36.30 37.75
N LEU A 1022 -14.66 35.45 37.57
CA LEU A 1022 -16.05 35.83 37.38
C LEU A 1022 -16.84 35.29 38.56
N LYS A 1023 -17.39 36.18 39.38
CA LYS A 1023 -18.29 35.86 40.47
C LYS A 1023 -19.71 36.25 40.10
N LEU A 1024 -20.60 35.29 39.97
CA LEU A 1024 -22.04 35.49 39.84
C LEU A 1024 -22.66 35.25 41.21
N GLU A 1025 -23.41 36.18 41.76
CA GLU A 1025 -24.09 36.03 43.04
C GLU A 1025 -25.54 36.46 42.95
N SER A 1026 -26.42 35.82 43.72
CA SER A 1026 -27.83 36.12 43.76
C SER A 1026 -28.31 36.13 45.20
N PHE A 1027 -29.11 37.12 45.56
CA PHE A 1027 -29.66 37.32 46.89
C PHE A 1027 -31.19 37.48 46.84
N PHE A 1028 -31.94 36.83 47.73
CA PHE A 1028 -33.41 36.77 47.66
C PHE A 1028 -34.13 36.99 49.01
N LYS A 1029 -33.69 37.95 49.85
CA LYS A 1029 -34.36 38.27 51.13
C LYS A 1029 -34.61 39.76 51.29
N GLY A 1030 -35.88 40.18 51.23
CA GLY A 1030 -36.25 41.60 51.25
C GLY A 1030 -35.97 42.21 49.88
N ASP A 1031 -34.87 42.94 49.76
CA ASP A 1031 -34.36 43.42 48.47
C ASP A 1031 -33.65 42.26 47.76
N ALA A 1032 -34.09 41.91 46.55
CA ALA A 1032 -33.53 40.81 45.77
C ALA A 1032 -32.57 41.34 44.70
N TYR A 1033 -31.41 40.72 44.48
CA TYR A 1033 -30.50 41.13 43.41
C TYR A 1033 -29.72 39.96 42.81
N ILE A 1034 -29.27 40.14 41.57
CA ILE A 1034 -28.29 39.31 40.89
C ILE A 1034 -27.12 40.21 40.54
N LYS A 1035 -25.90 39.81 40.92
CA LYS A 1035 -24.68 40.56 40.68
C LYS A 1035 -23.66 39.69 39.95
N ALA A 1036 -23.10 40.19 38.87
CA ALA A 1036 -21.98 39.61 38.17
C ALA A 1036 -20.76 40.51 38.39
N THR A 1037 -19.67 39.97 38.93
CA THR A 1037 -18.40 40.69 39.16
C THR A 1037 -17.31 40.01 38.36
N VAL A 1038 -16.65 40.75 37.48
CA VAL A 1038 -15.47 40.31 36.74
C VAL A 1038 -14.26 41.05 37.28
N LEU A 1039 -13.29 40.31 37.80
CA LEU A 1039 -11.98 40.82 38.16
C LEU A 1039 -10.97 40.28 37.16
N SER A 1040 -10.26 41.15 36.46
CA SER A 1040 -9.20 40.76 35.53
C SER A 1040 -8.05 41.77 35.60
N PRO A 1041 -6.83 41.38 35.18
CA PRO A 1041 -5.71 42.31 35.12
C PRO A 1041 -5.94 43.47 34.13
N LEU A 1042 -6.88 43.31 33.18
CA LEU A 1042 -7.19 44.30 32.15
C LEU A 1042 -8.23 45.32 32.64
N ARG A 1043 -9.34 44.85 33.23
CA ARG A 1043 -10.43 45.64 33.77
C ARG A 1043 -11.20 44.92 34.86
N ASN A 1044 -11.67 45.68 35.85
CA ASN A 1044 -12.61 45.23 36.85
C ASN A 1044 -13.97 45.86 36.57
N ALA A 1045 -15.02 45.07 36.56
CA ALA A 1045 -16.37 45.53 36.37
C ALA A 1045 -17.34 44.68 37.18
N ASP A 1046 -18.41 45.28 37.66
CA ASP A 1046 -19.54 44.56 38.24
C ASP A 1046 -20.87 45.12 37.75
N PHE A 1047 -21.84 44.24 37.59
CA PHE A 1047 -23.18 44.56 37.15
C PHE A 1047 -24.16 43.92 38.12
N THR A 1048 -24.99 44.74 38.75
CA THR A 1048 -26.02 44.35 39.71
C THR A 1048 -27.38 44.70 39.14
N PHE A 1049 -28.27 43.73 39.04
CA PHE A 1049 -29.67 43.93 38.70
C PHE A 1049 -30.50 43.51 39.92
N GLY A 1050 -31.32 44.41 40.45
CA GLY A 1050 -32.06 44.13 41.67
C GLY A 1050 -33.46 44.74 41.69
N LEU A 1051 -34.27 44.20 42.60
CA LEU A 1051 -35.59 44.66 42.97
C LEU A 1051 -35.52 45.08 44.44
N ASN A 1052 -35.63 46.38 44.68
CA ASN A 1052 -35.90 46.89 46.01
C ASN A 1052 -37.40 46.74 46.29
N ASN A 1053 -37.75 46.10 47.40
CA ASN A 1053 -39.14 45.93 47.81
C ASN A 1053 -39.24 46.01 49.33
N ASN A 1054 -39.06 47.23 49.85
CA ASN A 1054 -39.09 47.54 51.28
C ASN A 1054 -40.29 48.44 51.61
N ASP A 1055 -40.39 48.92 52.85
CA ASP A 1055 -41.53 49.72 53.31
C ASP A 1055 -41.58 51.13 52.67
N LYS A 1056 -40.52 51.54 51.97
CA LYS A 1056 -40.40 52.88 51.36
C LYS A 1056 -40.59 52.86 49.84
N GLU A 1057 -40.15 51.80 49.15
CA GLU A 1057 -40.19 51.72 47.70
C GLU A 1057 -40.32 50.30 47.16
N ALA A 1058 -40.93 50.19 45.98
CA ALA A 1058 -40.87 49.03 45.11
C ALA A 1058 -40.25 49.45 43.77
N ALA A 1059 -38.99 49.14 43.54
CA ALA A 1059 -38.24 49.61 42.37
C ALA A 1059 -37.29 48.55 41.80
N LEU A 1060 -37.26 48.45 40.48
CA LEU A 1060 -36.23 47.72 39.74
C LEU A 1060 -35.05 48.64 39.49
N TYR A 1061 -33.83 48.17 39.72
CA TYR A 1061 -32.62 48.91 39.43
C TYR A 1061 -31.57 48.04 38.74
N ALA A 1062 -30.75 48.69 37.90
CA ALA A 1062 -29.54 48.15 37.32
C ALA A 1062 -28.39 49.09 37.66
N LEU A 1063 -27.39 48.58 38.36
CA LEU A 1063 -26.18 49.29 38.77
C LEU A 1063 -24.98 48.62 38.12
N ALA A 1064 -24.18 49.37 37.36
CA ALA A 1064 -22.95 48.87 36.75
C ALA A 1064 -21.77 49.72 37.19
N HIS A 1065 -20.68 49.10 37.67
CA HIS A 1065 -19.39 49.76 37.76
C HIS A 1065 -18.43 49.19 36.72
N ASN A 1066 -17.66 50.08 36.10
CA ASN A 1066 -16.60 49.72 35.16
C ASN A 1066 -15.37 50.56 35.49
N GLY A 1067 -14.44 50.01 36.27
CA GLY A 1067 -13.36 50.79 36.87
C GLY A 1067 -13.90 51.83 37.87
N PRO A 1068 -13.57 53.13 37.74
CA PRO A 1068 -14.05 54.18 38.64
C PRO A 1068 -15.47 54.69 38.31
N ASP A 1069 -16.01 54.34 37.14
CA ASP A 1069 -17.29 54.88 36.65
C ASP A 1069 -18.47 54.06 37.17
N GLU A 1070 -19.51 54.74 37.66
CA GLU A 1070 -20.77 54.16 38.17
C GLU A 1070 -21.95 54.58 37.27
N TYR A 1071 -22.77 53.59 36.89
CA TYR A 1071 -23.98 53.80 36.09
C TYR A 1071 -25.19 53.18 36.81
N LEU A 1072 -26.16 54.01 37.19
CA LEU A 1072 -27.39 53.58 37.84
C LEU A 1072 -28.62 53.90 36.96
N ALA A 1073 -29.42 52.89 36.68
CA ALA A 1073 -30.75 53.02 36.10
C ALA A 1073 -31.77 52.42 37.07
N LYS A 1074 -32.79 53.19 37.48
CA LYS A 1074 -33.79 52.77 38.47
C LYS A 1074 -35.19 53.21 38.06
N ILE A 1075 -36.17 52.32 38.15
CA ILE A 1075 -37.57 52.56 37.82
C ILE A 1075 -38.49 51.89 38.85
N GLY A 1076 -39.45 52.61 39.41
CA GLY A 1076 -40.30 52.09 40.47
C GLY A 1076 -41.27 53.09 41.08
N PHE A 1077 -41.91 52.68 42.17
CA PHE A 1077 -42.91 53.45 42.91
C PHE A 1077 -42.51 53.59 44.38
N GLU A 1078 -42.72 54.76 44.95
CA GLU A 1078 -42.63 54.96 46.41
C GLU A 1078 -43.91 54.44 47.08
N LYS A 1079 -43.77 53.75 48.22
CA LYS A 1079 -44.90 53.24 49.00
C LYS A 1079 -45.27 54.29 50.06
N ALA A 1080 -46.34 55.03 49.82
CA ALA A 1080 -46.92 55.88 50.85
C ALA A 1080 -47.82 55.02 51.77
N GLY A 1081 -47.41 54.82 53.01
CA GLY A 1081 -48.29 54.25 54.04
C GLY A 1081 -49.45 55.22 54.28
N SER A 1082 -50.69 54.75 54.11
CA SER A 1082 -51.87 55.47 54.54
C SER A 1082 -51.86 55.57 56.07
N ALA A 1083 -51.73 56.79 56.57
CA ALA A 1083 -51.98 57.10 57.97
C ALA A 1083 -53.47 56.95 58.27
N GLU A 1084 -53.82 56.07 59.20
CA GLU A 1084 -54.82 56.30 60.25
C GLU A 1084 -54.41 55.53 61.51
#